data_AF-A0A6L8E2T4-F1
#
_entry.id   AF-A0A6L8E2T4-F1
#
_cell.length_a   1.000
_cell.length_b   1.000
_cell.length_c   1.000
_cell.angle_alpha   90.00
_cell.angle_beta   90.00
_cell.angle_gamma   90.00
#
_symmetry.space_group_name_H-M   'P 1'
#
loop_
_entity.id
_entity.type
_entity.pdbx_description
1 polymer ?
#
loop_
_entity_poly.entity_id
_entity_poly.type
_entity_poly.pdbx_seq_one_letter_code
_entity_poly.pdbx_strand_id
1 'polypeptide(L)'
;MFIAVLGVLLAGAAAWSTPGPASASEPDTARFTTRLHPGWNMVGWIEPDTTTAALFGAMPALDAVYVWDSGERAYRTVQRGSTAGGIDELSTGMGVWLYIRSDAPVAWERAVSDQSALLSLTAGHNLVAWLGPDETPIEAALARFGDALVGAASWDAEVQRYARYRRDAPDAVNTLRRLRLGDALWLELASETWWWQSGAERRPVDFTGAATDGIEPRFVFSEDVPAGEQQSLRAVLDGVREVFSERFGADRGDLTVRTGSDAGRCSGGRGSVTLPRGCAGIPWIVAHEYFHHLQGTLAGPNRKGPVWMTEGTAVYADRVYDGVADPDSTPEAALEIERRNSSRKVASTVSTLARVATGDTFRIPSEEPLNYSLGFLAADWLVAHTSERAIAEYYRLVSESERWDVAFEAAFGVDVDDFYSAFEIYRAEAAPPLPHLTDGDGPVAVFLGDVSPGTRAAIQAEMSGVQRFLIDRFAAEPPGYTVYVGADAESVRGINERFFSPRNGEYACGSRLPGVLVYETSCLRHLTDNRFVSAYFSVLHYNIHHAGPVPPWLAFGASEYVLTAYRTASGRASHDEKLLSSAEAAQQSGVSLRELDTPEVWDRTDGSVVRAFMFLAVDWLARHAGEAAIFEFYRALPPIPPRGVESAWTWEDAFESAYGITIGEFHESFDAYLAGLTFP
;
A
#
# COMPACT_ATOMS: atom_id res chain seq x y z
N MET A 1 35.33 -13.32 -83.81
CA MET A 1 36.34 -13.94 -82.93
C MET A 1 35.58 -14.52 -81.74
N PHE A 2 35.54 -15.86 -81.64
CA PHE A 2 35.06 -16.76 -80.55
C PHE A 2 33.60 -16.57 -80.03
N ILE A 3 32.61 -17.45 -80.28
CA ILE A 3 32.39 -18.91 -80.00
C ILE A 3 32.09 -19.24 -78.52
N ALA A 4 30.84 -19.72 -78.30
CA ALA A 4 30.31 -20.70 -77.32
C ALA A 4 30.42 -20.38 -75.81
N VAL A 5 29.57 -20.87 -74.89
CA VAL A 5 28.88 -22.17 -74.77
C VAL A 5 27.57 -21.99 -73.98
N LEU A 6 26.50 -22.62 -74.46
CA LEU A 6 25.23 -22.83 -73.76
C LEU A 6 25.33 -24.15 -72.97
N GLY A 7 25.32 -24.09 -71.64
CA GLY A 7 25.30 -25.26 -70.77
C GLY A 7 23.88 -25.53 -70.26
N VAL A 8 23.27 -26.62 -70.72
CA VAL A 8 22.02 -27.17 -70.21
C VAL A 8 22.32 -27.97 -68.94
N LEU A 9 21.74 -27.55 -67.81
CA LEU A 9 21.67 -28.34 -66.58
C LEU A 9 20.19 -28.63 -66.27
N LEU A 10 19.78 -29.86 -66.58
CA LEU A 10 18.56 -30.49 -66.07
C LEU A 10 18.79 -30.87 -64.61
N ALA A 11 18.25 -30.07 -63.68
CA ALA A 11 18.13 -30.45 -62.28
C ALA A 11 16.70 -30.98 -62.05
N GLY A 12 16.59 -32.28 -61.77
CA GLY A 12 15.34 -32.89 -61.31
C GLY A 12 14.98 -32.34 -59.93
N ALA A 13 13.88 -31.60 -59.86
CA ALA A 13 13.27 -31.19 -58.60
C ALA A 13 12.58 -32.41 -57.98
N ALA A 14 13.27 -33.08 -57.04
CA ALA A 14 12.59 -33.91 -56.06
C ALA A 14 11.79 -32.96 -55.15
N ALA A 15 10.47 -33.15 -55.09
CA ALA A 15 9.63 -32.46 -54.13
C ALA A 15 9.93 -33.01 -52.73
N TRP A 16 10.63 -32.22 -51.90
CA TRP A 16 10.77 -32.51 -50.48
C TRP A 16 9.46 -32.08 -49.83
N SER A 17 8.66 -33.06 -49.40
CA SER A 17 7.52 -32.83 -48.52
C SER A 17 8.04 -32.30 -47.18
N THR A 18 7.90 -31.00 -46.95
CA THR A 18 8.09 -30.41 -45.62
C THR A 18 7.06 -31.06 -44.69
N PRO A 19 7.46 -31.72 -43.58
CA PRO A 19 6.51 -32.14 -42.57
C PRO A 19 5.74 -30.90 -42.12
N GLY A 20 4.41 -30.94 -42.23
CA GLY A 20 3.56 -29.87 -41.73
C GLY A 20 3.85 -29.62 -40.24
N PRO A 21 3.75 -28.38 -39.75
CA PRO A 21 3.91 -28.11 -38.33
C PRO A 21 3.01 -29.07 -37.56
N ALA A 22 3.59 -29.82 -36.62
CA ALA A 22 2.82 -30.70 -35.75
C ALA A 22 1.73 -29.83 -35.12
N SER A 23 0.45 -30.16 -35.38
CA SER A 23 -0.67 -29.51 -34.72
C SER A 23 -0.41 -29.58 -33.22
N ALA A 24 -0.16 -28.41 -32.60
CA ALA A 24 -0.14 -28.32 -31.16
C ALA A 24 -1.47 -28.91 -30.68
N SER A 25 -1.40 -29.97 -29.87
CA SER A 25 -2.59 -30.54 -29.25
C SER A 25 -3.29 -29.41 -28.51
N GLU A 26 -4.54 -29.13 -28.87
CA GLU A 26 -5.36 -28.17 -28.12
C GLU A 26 -5.31 -28.56 -26.65
N PRO A 27 -5.04 -27.60 -25.74
CA PRO A 27 -4.99 -27.89 -24.32
C PRO A 27 -6.31 -28.56 -23.90
N ASP A 28 -6.19 -29.69 -23.20
CA ASP A 28 -7.32 -30.47 -22.71
C ASP A 28 -8.05 -29.65 -21.65
N THR A 29 -8.96 -28.78 -22.11
CA THR A 29 -9.69 -27.85 -21.27
C THR A 29 -10.69 -28.64 -20.45
N ALA A 30 -10.67 -28.49 -19.13
CA ALA A 30 -11.60 -29.17 -18.25
C ALA A 30 -13.04 -28.95 -18.73
N ARG A 31 -13.81 -30.03 -18.86
CA ARG A 31 -15.20 -29.97 -19.30
C ARG A 31 -16.14 -30.22 -18.14
N PHE A 32 -17.16 -29.39 -18.05
CA PHE A 32 -18.24 -29.50 -17.06
C PHE A 32 -19.56 -29.75 -17.77
N THR A 33 -20.36 -30.72 -17.31
CA THR A 33 -21.68 -31.00 -17.88
C THR A 33 -22.77 -30.41 -16.99
N THR A 34 -23.50 -29.43 -17.52
CA THR A 34 -24.71 -28.90 -16.88
C THR A 34 -25.94 -29.62 -17.43
N ARG A 35 -26.83 -30.10 -16.55
CA ARG A 35 -28.12 -30.66 -16.96
C ARG A 35 -29.18 -29.56 -16.97
N LEU A 36 -29.72 -29.25 -18.13
CA LEU A 36 -30.77 -28.25 -18.30
C LEU A 36 -32.13 -28.94 -18.41
N HIS A 37 -33.12 -28.45 -17.67
CA HIS A 37 -34.48 -29.00 -17.66
C HIS A 37 -35.39 -28.25 -18.64
N PRO A 38 -36.48 -28.87 -19.14
CA PRO A 38 -37.53 -28.17 -19.87
C PRO A 38 -37.99 -26.90 -19.12
N GLY A 39 -38.08 -25.78 -19.83
CA GLY A 39 -38.45 -24.49 -19.23
C GLY A 39 -37.25 -23.67 -18.75
N TRP A 40 -37.41 -22.98 -17.61
CA TRP A 40 -36.43 -22.01 -17.11
C TRP A 40 -35.33 -22.67 -16.29
N ASN A 41 -34.09 -22.31 -16.63
CA ASN A 41 -32.87 -22.69 -15.93
C ASN A 41 -32.09 -21.42 -15.61
N MET A 42 -31.48 -21.36 -14.42
CA MET A 42 -30.56 -20.29 -14.05
C MET A 42 -29.17 -20.92 -13.95
N VAL A 43 -28.22 -20.42 -14.74
CA VAL A 43 -26.87 -21.01 -14.82
C VAL A 43 -25.82 -19.91 -14.86
N GLY A 44 -24.68 -20.15 -14.23
CA GLY A 44 -23.53 -19.26 -14.29
C GLY A 44 -22.78 -19.44 -15.61
N TRP A 45 -22.40 -18.34 -16.26
CA TRP A 45 -21.51 -18.34 -17.41
C TRP A 45 -20.05 -18.51 -16.95
N ILE A 46 -19.49 -19.70 -17.18
CA ILE A 46 -18.14 -20.09 -16.73
C ILE A 46 -17.19 -20.33 -17.92
N GLU A 47 -17.69 -20.11 -19.12
CA GLU A 47 -16.94 -20.26 -20.38
C GLU A 47 -16.29 -18.93 -20.73
N PRO A 48 -15.27 -18.94 -21.62
CA PRO A 48 -14.78 -17.72 -22.25
C PRO A 48 -15.91 -16.92 -22.90
N ASP A 49 -15.65 -15.65 -23.13
CA ASP A 49 -16.61 -14.73 -23.72
C ASP A 49 -17.14 -15.27 -25.06
N THR A 50 -18.47 -15.23 -25.23
CA THR A 50 -19.13 -15.73 -26.44
C THR A 50 -20.33 -14.92 -26.84
N THR A 51 -20.65 -14.94 -28.13
CA THR A 51 -21.87 -14.30 -28.63
C THR A 51 -23.10 -15.17 -28.36
N THR A 52 -24.24 -14.52 -28.10
CA THR A 52 -25.51 -15.25 -27.92
C THR A 52 -25.90 -16.05 -29.18
N ALA A 53 -25.51 -15.58 -30.36
CA ALA A 53 -25.69 -16.31 -31.63
C ALA A 53 -24.92 -17.63 -31.65
N ALA A 54 -23.66 -17.64 -31.19
CA ALA A 54 -22.86 -18.85 -31.08
C ALA A 54 -23.49 -19.84 -30.08
N LEU A 55 -23.96 -19.34 -28.93
CA LEU A 55 -24.66 -20.16 -27.94
C LEU A 55 -25.95 -20.82 -28.50
N PHE A 56 -26.78 -20.06 -29.22
CA PHE A 56 -27.96 -20.62 -29.89
C PHE A 56 -27.58 -21.67 -30.96
N GLY A 57 -26.46 -21.48 -31.66
CA GLY A 57 -25.93 -22.46 -32.60
C GLY A 57 -25.50 -23.75 -31.92
N ALA A 58 -24.83 -23.65 -30.77
CA ALA A 58 -24.33 -24.79 -30.01
C ALA A 58 -25.45 -25.58 -29.30
N MET A 59 -26.55 -24.93 -28.93
CA MET A 59 -27.66 -25.55 -28.19
C MET A 59 -29.00 -25.37 -28.91
N PRO A 60 -29.39 -26.25 -29.85
CA PRO A 60 -30.63 -26.09 -30.63
C PRO A 60 -31.92 -26.00 -29.81
N ALA A 61 -31.95 -26.62 -28.61
CA ALA A 61 -33.10 -26.59 -27.71
C ALA A 61 -33.27 -25.25 -26.96
N LEU A 62 -32.25 -24.39 -26.96
CA LEU A 62 -32.30 -23.08 -26.32
C LEU A 62 -33.17 -22.12 -27.14
N ASP A 63 -34.15 -21.48 -26.50
CA ASP A 63 -35.09 -20.60 -27.18
C ASP A 63 -34.94 -19.14 -26.76
N ALA A 64 -34.55 -18.89 -25.51
CA ALA A 64 -34.29 -17.53 -25.04
C ALA A 64 -33.19 -17.47 -23.96
N VAL A 65 -32.49 -16.35 -23.93
CA VAL A 65 -31.44 -16.01 -22.95
C VAL A 65 -31.78 -14.67 -22.32
N TYR A 66 -31.70 -14.61 -20.99
CA TYR A 66 -31.95 -13.39 -20.22
C TYR A 66 -30.73 -13.14 -19.33
N VAL A 67 -30.25 -11.90 -19.34
CA VAL A 67 -29.15 -11.42 -18.48
C VAL A 67 -29.72 -10.27 -17.65
N TRP A 68 -29.39 -10.25 -16.36
CA TRP A 68 -29.75 -9.13 -15.51
C TRP A 68 -28.70 -8.02 -15.61
N ASP A 69 -29.14 -6.83 -15.98
CA ASP A 69 -28.34 -5.62 -15.92
C ASP A 69 -28.61 -4.94 -14.56
N SER A 70 -27.62 -4.98 -13.67
CA SER A 70 -27.77 -4.46 -12.31
C SER A 70 -27.78 -2.92 -12.26
N GLY A 71 -27.16 -2.26 -13.24
CA GLY A 71 -27.19 -0.80 -13.39
C GLY A 71 -28.56 -0.30 -13.85
N GLU A 72 -29.15 -0.98 -14.84
CA GLU A 72 -30.51 -0.65 -15.32
C GLU A 72 -31.62 -1.26 -14.47
N ARG A 73 -31.29 -2.23 -13.60
CA ARG A 73 -32.23 -3.03 -12.80
C ARG A 73 -33.31 -3.67 -13.67
N ALA A 74 -32.90 -4.19 -14.81
CA ALA A 74 -33.77 -4.78 -15.80
C ALA A 74 -33.13 -6.00 -16.45
N TYR A 75 -33.96 -6.88 -16.99
CA TYR A 75 -33.48 -7.95 -17.85
C TYR A 75 -33.25 -7.44 -19.26
N ARG A 76 -32.07 -7.72 -19.79
CA ARG A 76 -31.82 -7.79 -21.24
C ARG A 76 -32.18 -9.19 -21.70
N THR A 77 -32.71 -9.34 -22.91
CA THR A 77 -33.30 -10.62 -23.34
C THR A 77 -33.09 -10.83 -24.82
N VAL A 78 -32.57 -11.98 -25.26
CA VAL A 78 -32.52 -12.34 -26.68
C VAL A 78 -33.28 -13.66 -26.90
N GLN A 79 -34.09 -13.71 -27.95
CA GLN A 79 -34.83 -14.91 -28.36
C GLN A 79 -34.24 -15.46 -29.66
N ARG A 80 -34.31 -16.77 -29.85
CA ARG A 80 -33.83 -17.42 -31.08
C ARG A 80 -34.56 -16.83 -32.29
N GLY A 81 -33.78 -16.36 -33.26
CA GLY A 81 -34.30 -15.73 -34.48
C GLY A 81 -34.69 -14.26 -34.34
N SER A 82 -34.50 -13.66 -33.15
CA SER A 82 -34.63 -12.22 -32.92
C SER A 82 -33.24 -11.59 -32.81
N THR A 83 -33.07 -10.41 -33.43
CA THR A 83 -31.93 -9.52 -33.17
C THR A 83 -32.28 -8.42 -32.17
N ALA A 84 -33.54 -8.31 -31.75
CA ALA A 84 -33.97 -7.40 -30.71
C ALA A 84 -33.66 -8.02 -29.35
N GLY A 85 -32.96 -7.29 -28.47
CA GLY A 85 -32.66 -7.82 -27.15
C GLY A 85 -31.42 -7.30 -26.44
N GLY A 86 -30.47 -6.76 -27.22
CA GLY A 86 -29.28 -6.11 -26.70
C GLY A 86 -28.32 -7.00 -25.93
N ILE A 87 -28.38 -8.34 -26.00
CA ILE A 87 -27.31 -9.19 -25.44
C ILE A 87 -26.43 -9.66 -26.59
N ASP A 88 -25.36 -8.92 -26.85
CA ASP A 88 -24.42 -9.27 -27.92
C ASP A 88 -23.47 -10.39 -27.47
N GLU A 89 -23.03 -10.31 -26.22
CA GLU A 89 -21.98 -11.16 -25.64
C GLU A 89 -22.36 -11.62 -24.22
N LEU A 90 -21.91 -12.82 -23.87
CA LEU A 90 -21.94 -13.38 -22.52
C LEU A 90 -20.50 -13.50 -22.06
N SER A 91 -20.18 -12.86 -20.94
CA SER A 91 -18.82 -12.87 -20.38
C SER A 91 -18.71 -13.76 -19.15
N THR A 92 -17.51 -14.29 -18.89
CA THR A 92 -17.24 -15.11 -17.71
C THR A 92 -17.69 -14.39 -16.43
N GLY A 93 -18.40 -15.09 -15.55
CA GLY A 93 -18.91 -14.53 -14.29
C GLY A 93 -20.36 -14.02 -14.35
N MET A 94 -20.97 -13.88 -15.53
CA MET A 94 -22.38 -13.51 -15.64
C MET A 94 -23.31 -14.64 -15.19
N GLY A 95 -24.38 -14.35 -14.45
CA GLY A 95 -25.47 -15.30 -14.28
C GLY A 95 -26.53 -15.12 -15.37
N VAL A 96 -26.99 -16.21 -15.97
CA VAL A 96 -27.92 -16.19 -17.10
C VAL A 96 -29.15 -17.05 -16.82
N TRP A 97 -30.29 -16.61 -17.34
CA TRP A 97 -31.49 -17.42 -17.43
C TRP A 97 -31.64 -17.97 -18.84
N LEU A 98 -31.81 -19.28 -18.94
CA LEU A 98 -31.96 -20.00 -20.21
C LEU A 98 -33.35 -20.64 -20.25
N TYR A 99 -34.08 -20.41 -21.34
CA TYR A 99 -35.35 -21.09 -21.61
C TYR A 99 -35.14 -22.23 -22.60
N ILE A 100 -35.37 -23.46 -22.16
CA ILE A 100 -35.18 -24.67 -22.97
C ILE A 100 -36.54 -25.14 -23.51
N ARG A 101 -36.71 -25.04 -24.82
CA ARG A 101 -37.87 -25.54 -25.56
C ARG A 101 -37.62 -26.98 -26.00
N SER A 102 -37.58 -27.87 -25.02
CA SER A 102 -37.47 -29.32 -25.17
C SER A 102 -38.46 -29.99 -24.22
N ASP A 103 -38.91 -31.17 -24.59
CA ASP A 103 -39.74 -32.07 -23.79
C ASP A 103 -38.91 -32.99 -22.87
N ALA A 104 -37.59 -33.05 -23.07
CA ALA A 104 -36.65 -33.77 -22.22
C ALA A 104 -35.48 -32.89 -21.75
N PRO A 105 -34.84 -33.21 -20.60
CA PRO A 105 -33.62 -32.52 -20.17
C PRO A 105 -32.49 -32.63 -21.20
N VAL A 106 -31.69 -31.57 -21.32
CA VAL A 106 -30.54 -31.46 -22.23
C VAL A 106 -29.27 -31.49 -21.41
N ALA A 107 -28.34 -32.37 -21.76
CA ALA A 107 -26.98 -32.32 -21.24
C ALA A 107 -26.18 -31.30 -22.05
N TRP A 108 -25.65 -30.29 -21.39
CA TRP A 108 -24.82 -29.26 -22.00
C TRP A 108 -23.40 -29.37 -21.47
N GLU A 109 -22.49 -29.84 -22.33
CA GLU A 109 -21.05 -29.81 -22.07
C GLU A 109 -20.51 -28.41 -22.30
N ARG A 110 -19.69 -27.94 -21.35
CA ARG A 110 -19.16 -26.59 -21.30
C ARG A 110 -17.67 -26.65 -21.02
N ALA A 111 -16.91 -25.76 -21.64
CA ALA A 111 -15.53 -25.54 -21.25
C ALA A 111 -15.50 -24.79 -19.91
N VAL A 112 -14.70 -25.25 -18.95
CA VAL A 112 -14.44 -24.46 -17.75
C VAL A 112 -13.33 -23.47 -18.09
N SER A 113 -13.64 -22.17 -17.99
CA SER A 113 -12.61 -21.15 -18.04
C SER A 113 -11.71 -21.31 -16.81
N ASP A 114 -10.40 -21.32 -17.04
CA ASP A 114 -9.38 -21.23 -16.00
C ASP A 114 -9.24 -19.80 -15.46
N GLN A 115 -9.99 -18.85 -16.03
CA GLN A 115 -9.83 -17.44 -15.75
C GLN A 115 -10.39 -17.01 -14.39
N SER A 116 -9.70 -16.00 -13.86
CA SER A 116 -10.19 -15.07 -12.85
C SER A 116 -11.57 -14.50 -13.20
N ALA A 117 -12.44 -14.17 -12.25
CA ALA A 117 -13.34 -13.04 -12.51
C ALA A 117 -13.39 -12.09 -11.32
N LEU A 118 -13.18 -10.80 -11.62
CA LEU A 118 -13.44 -9.71 -10.72
C LEU A 118 -14.79 -9.08 -11.08
N LEU A 119 -15.82 -9.41 -10.31
CA LEU A 119 -17.17 -8.93 -10.56
C LEU A 119 -17.43 -7.60 -9.86
N SER A 120 -17.82 -6.58 -10.60
CA SER A 120 -18.39 -5.35 -10.04
C SER A 120 -19.86 -5.59 -9.69
N LEU A 121 -20.21 -5.48 -8.41
CA LEU A 121 -21.55 -5.76 -7.90
C LEU A 121 -22.16 -4.47 -7.34
N THR A 122 -23.33 -4.10 -7.82
CA THR A 122 -24.02 -2.88 -7.38
C THR A 122 -24.85 -3.13 -6.12
N ALA A 123 -25.20 -2.07 -5.40
CA ALA A 123 -26.20 -2.15 -4.34
C ALA A 123 -27.57 -2.59 -4.91
N GLY A 124 -28.17 -3.60 -4.30
CA GLY A 124 -29.40 -4.26 -4.77
C GLY A 124 -29.13 -5.63 -5.37
N HIS A 125 -29.89 -5.98 -6.40
CA HIS A 125 -29.87 -7.32 -6.99
C HIS A 125 -28.79 -7.43 -8.07
N ASN A 126 -28.00 -8.51 -8.01
CA ASN A 126 -27.00 -8.89 -9.00
C ASN A 126 -27.22 -10.37 -9.36
N LEU A 127 -27.01 -10.73 -10.63
CA LEU A 127 -27.10 -12.12 -11.10
C LEU A 127 -25.75 -12.55 -11.65
N VAL A 128 -25.07 -13.45 -10.95
CA VAL A 128 -23.67 -13.81 -11.20
C VAL A 128 -23.48 -15.31 -11.27
N ALA A 129 -22.40 -15.75 -11.91
CA ALA A 129 -21.94 -17.13 -11.84
C ALA A 129 -21.15 -17.38 -10.56
N TRP A 130 -21.13 -18.62 -10.09
CA TRP A 130 -20.11 -19.12 -9.18
C TRP A 130 -19.03 -19.85 -9.98
N LEU A 131 -17.83 -19.28 -9.96
CA LEU A 131 -16.62 -19.77 -10.60
C LEU A 131 -15.71 -20.50 -9.61
N GLY A 132 -15.99 -20.44 -8.30
CA GLY A 132 -15.14 -21.06 -7.29
C GLY A 132 -15.27 -22.59 -7.23
N PRO A 133 -14.62 -23.23 -6.25
CA PRO A 133 -14.60 -24.68 -6.11
C PRO A 133 -16.00 -25.29 -6.00
N ASP A 134 -16.14 -26.51 -6.50
CA ASP A 134 -17.37 -27.27 -6.40
C ASP A 134 -17.70 -27.64 -4.94
N GLU A 135 -18.99 -27.75 -4.63
CA GLU A 135 -19.51 -28.09 -3.29
C GLU A 135 -19.07 -27.14 -2.15
N THR A 136 -18.72 -25.89 -2.47
CA THR A 136 -18.31 -24.87 -1.48
C THR A 136 -19.48 -24.52 -0.56
N PRO A 137 -19.34 -24.57 0.78
CA PRO A 137 -20.38 -24.10 1.70
C PRO A 137 -20.76 -22.64 1.42
N ILE A 138 -22.06 -22.35 1.34
CA ILE A 138 -22.56 -21.02 0.96
C ILE A 138 -22.08 -19.94 1.94
N GLU A 139 -21.98 -20.27 3.23
CA GLU A 139 -21.50 -19.36 4.27
C GLU A 139 -20.05 -18.94 4.01
N ALA A 140 -19.20 -19.89 3.58
CA ALA A 140 -17.80 -19.64 3.27
C ALA A 140 -17.66 -18.82 1.98
N ALA A 141 -18.40 -19.16 0.93
CA ALA A 141 -18.37 -18.45 -0.34
C ALA A 141 -18.77 -16.97 -0.21
N LEU A 142 -19.74 -16.68 0.65
CA LEU A 142 -20.30 -15.33 0.84
C LEU A 142 -19.81 -14.62 2.09
N ALA A 143 -18.92 -15.23 2.89
CA ALA A 143 -18.39 -14.65 4.13
C ALA A 143 -17.80 -13.24 3.92
N ARG A 144 -17.08 -13.06 2.80
CA ARG A 144 -16.38 -11.82 2.42
C ARG A 144 -17.27 -10.58 2.34
N PHE A 145 -18.55 -10.76 2.05
CA PHE A 145 -19.46 -9.62 1.89
C PHE A 145 -19.81 -8.97 3.23
N GLY A 146 -19.51 -9.62 4.36
CA GLY A 146 -19.79 -9.02 5.67
C GLY A 146 -21.26 -8.62 5.79
N ASP A 147 -21.46 -7.38 6.25
CA ASP A 147 -22.78 -6.77 6.40
C ASP A 147 -23.37 -6.26 5.07
N ALA A 148 -22.59 -6.27 3.98
CA ALA A 148 -23.10 -5.92 2.66
C ALA A 148 -24.04 -6.99 2.11
N LEU A 149 -23.99 -8.25 2.57
CA LEU A 149 -24.89 -9.32 2.09
C LEU A 149 -26.26 -9.26 2.76
N VAL A 150 -27.30 -8.98 1.98
CA VAL A 150 -28.71 -9.05 2.43
C VAL A 150 -29.29 -10.46 2.26
N GLY A 151 -28.89 -11.15 1.19
CA GLY A 151 -29.30 -12.51 0.91
C GLY A 151 -28.76 -13.02 -0.41
N ALA A 152 -28.87 -14.33 -0.60
CA ALA A 152 -28.55 -15.01 -1.84
C ALA A 152 -29.63 -16.02 -2.21
N ALA A 153 -29.80 -16.28 -3.50
CA ALA A 153 -30.67 -17.34 -3.98
C ALA A 153 -30.13 -18.00 -5.24
N SER A 154 -30.32 -19.32 -5.35
CA SER A 154 -30.07 -20.09 -6.57
C SER A 154 -31.38 -20.75 -7.02
N TRP A 155 -31.54 -20.99 -8.32
CA TRP A 155 -32.72 -21.63 -8.89
C TRP A 155 -32.48 -23.11 -9.10
N ASP A 156 -33.27 -23.94 -8.44
CA ASP A 156 -33.31 -25.37 -8.69
C ASP A 156 -34.28 -25.64 -9.85
N ALA A 157 -33.72 -25.92 -11.03
CA ALA A 157 -34.49 -26.15 -12.24
C ALA A 157 -35.24 -27.49 -12.24
N GLU A 158 -34.84 -28.48 -11.46
CA GLU A 158 -35.52 -29.78 -11.41
C GLU A 158 -36.88 -29.65 -10.73
N VAL A 159 -36.93 -28.92 -9.62
CA VAL A 159 -38.15 -28.71 -8.83
C VAL A 159 -38.75 -27.30 -8.98
N GLN A 160 -38.18 -26.49 -9.87
CA GLN A 160 -38.63 -25.14 -10.24
C GLN A 160 -38.86 -24.24 -9.02
N ARG A 161 -37.86 -24.16 -8.13
CA ARG A 161 -37.93 -23.34 -6.89
C ARG A 161 -36.59 -22.69 -6.55
N TYR A 162 -36.64 -21.58 -5.82
CA TYR A 162 -35.43 -20.98 -5.27
C TYR A 162 -34.96 -21.69 -4.01
N ALA A 163 -33.69 -22.05 -3.99
CA ALA A 163 -32.91 -22.27 -2.78
C ALA A 163 -32.41 -20.90 -2.29
N ARG A 164 -32.49 -20.62 -0.98
CA ARG A 164 -32.19 -19.29 -0.41
C ARG A 164 -31.19 -19.37 0.72
N TYR A 165 -30.44 -18.30 0.89
CA TYR A 165 -29.51 -18.10 2.00
C TYR A 165 -29.61 -16.66 2.51
N ARG A 166 -29.68 -16.49 3.84
CA ARG A 166 -29.48 -15.21 4.53
C ARG A 166 -28.68 -15.48 5.79
N ARG A 167 -27.63 -14.69 6.03
CA ARG A 167 -26.68 -14.88 7.13
C ARG A 167 -27.36 -15.02 8.49
N ASP A 168 -28.35 -14.16 8.77
CA ASP A 168 -29.02 -14.10 10.08
C ASP A 168 -30.35 -14.86 10.15
N ALA A 169 -30.73 -15.57 9.08
CA ALA A 169 -31.96 -16.35 9.10
C ALA A 169 -31.76 -17.69 9.84
N PRO A 170 -32.80 -18.20 10.53
CA PRO A 170 -32.75 -19.54 11.10
C PRO A 170 -32.40 -20.59 10.05
N ASP A 171 -31.66 -21.62 10.42
CA ASP A 171 -31.24 -22.68 9.51
C ASP A 171 -32.38 -23.27 8.67
N ALA A 172 -33.58 -23.42 9.24
CA ALA A 172 -34.73 -23.94 8.52
C ALA A 172 -35.14 -23.09 7.28
N VAL A 173 -34.75 -21.82 7.23
CA VAL A 173 -35.00 -20.90 6.11
C VAL A 173 -33.89 -20.97 5.06
N ASN A 174 -32.66 -21.28 5.48
CA ASN A 174 -31.51 -21.42 4.59
C ASN A 174 -31.54 -22.78 3.89
N THR A 175 -32.01 -22.78 2.65
CA THR A 175 -32.13 -23.97 1.80
C THR A 175 -31.02 -24.08 0.76
N LEU A 176 -30.38 -22.97 0.41
CA LEU A 176 -29.12 -22.98 -0.34
C LEU A 176 -28.00 -23.25 0.67
N ARG A 177 -27.29 -24.38 0.53
CA ARG A 177 -26.25 -24.83 1.47
C ARG A 177 -24.87 -24.88 0.87
N ARG A 178 -24.80 -25.16 -0.42
CA ARG A 178 -23.55 -25.33 -1.15
C ARG A 178 -23.69 -24.73 -2.53
N LEU A 179 -22.57 -24.27 -3.05
CA LEU A 179 -22.42 -23.80 -4.42
C LEU A 179 -21.62 -24.81 -5.22
N ARG A 180 -22.07 -25.04 -6.44
CA ARG A 180 -21.36 -25.82 -7.44
C ARG A 180 -20.80 -24.94 -8.52
N LEU A 181 -19.68 -25.35 -9.09
CA LEU A 181 -19.12 -24.67 -10.25
C LEU A 181 -20.22 -24.49 -11.32
N GLY A 182 -20.41 -23.26 -11.77
CA GLY A 182 -21.42 -22.92 -12.79
C GLY A 182 -22.84 -22.76 -12.27
N ASP A 183 -23.07 -22.81 -10.96
CA ASP A 183 -24.30 -22.29 -10.38
C ASP A 183 -24.43 -20.79 -10.69
N ALA A 184 -25.65 -20.33 -10.92
CA ALA A 184 -25.94 -18.90 -10.89
C ALA A 184 -26.50 -18.50 -9.54
N LEU A 185 -26.21 -17.26 -9.14
CA LEU A 185 -26.63 -16.68 -7.88
C LEU A 185 -27.27 -15.33 -8.10
N TRP A 186 -28.49 -15.20 -7.59
CA TRP A 186 -28.99 -13.91 -7.18
C TRP A 186 -28.31 -13.50 -5.89
N LEU A 187 -27.64 -12.35 -5.91
CA LEU A 187 -27.11 -11.69 -4.73
C LEU A 187 -27.89 -10.40 -4.51
N GLU A 188 -28.39 -10.21 -3.29
CA GLU A 188 -28.92 -8.93 -2.83
C GLU A 188 -27.90 -8.30 -1.88
N LEU A 189 -27.42 -7.10 -2.24
CA LEU A 189 -26.39 -6.38 -1.52
C LEU A 189 -26.89 -5.04 -0.99
N ALA A 190 -26.44 -4.66 0.21
CA ALA A 190 -26.76 -3.37 0.84
C ALA A 190 -25.89 -2.23 0.29
N SER A 191 -24.70 -2.54 -0.22
CA SER A 191 -23.75 -1.59 -0.81
C SER A 191 -23.12 -2.17 -2.06
N GLU A 192 -22.56 -1.29 -2.89
CA GLU A 192 -21.68 -1.71 -3.99
C GLU A 192 -20.44 -2.40 -3.42
N THR A 193 -19.92 -3.38 -4.15
CA THR A 193 -18.72 -4.12 -3.76
C THR A 193 -18.12 -4.84 -4.96
N TRP A 194 -16.96 -5.44 -4.77
CA TRP A 194 -16.29 -6.26 -5.76
C TRP A 194 -16.16 -7.69 -5.27
N TRP A 195 -16.46 -8.64 -6.15
CA TRP A 195 -16.33 -10.06 -5.86
C TRP A 195 -15.33 -10.72 -6.78
N TRP A 196 -14.15 -10.98 -6.24
CA TRP A 196 -13.20 -11.87 -6.87
C TRP A 196 -13.61 -13.34 -6.68
N GLN A 197 -13.67 -14.08 -7.78
CA GLN A 197 -13.85 -15.52 -7.78
C GLN A 197 -12.66 -16.17 -8.47
N SER A 198 -11.92 -17.01 -7.74
CA SER A 198 -10.60 -17.53 -8.12
C SER A 198 -10.60 -18.72 -9.09
N GLY A 199 -11.71 -18.97 -9.79
CA GLY A 199 -11.83 -20.13 -10.68
C GLY A 199 -11.95 -21.47 -9.95
N ALA A 200 -12.37 -22.51 -10.68
CA ALA A 200 -12.86 -23.77 -10.10
C ALA A 200 -11.77 -24.80 -9.85
N GLU A 201 -10.68 -24.69 -10.60
CA GLU A 201 -9.54 -25.58 -10.54
C GLU A 201 -8.27 -24.77 -10.39
N ARG A 202 -7.96 -24.40 -9.15
CA ARG A 202 -6.57 -24.52 -8.74
C ARG A 202 -6.44 -25.84 -8.02
N ARG A 203 -5.95 -26.86 -8.73
CA ARG A 203 -5.35 -28.00 -8.03
C ARG A 203 -4.38 -27.38 -7.03
N PRO A 204 -4.50 -27.67 -5.73
CA PRO A 204 -3.47 -27.28 -4.78
C PRO A 204 -2.15 -27.72 -5.41
N VAL A 205 -1.29 -26.75 -5.72
CA VAL A 205 0.02 -27.07 -6.25
C VAL A 205 0.65 -27.93 -5.15
N ASP A 206 0.84 -29.20 -5.47
CA ASP A 206 1.39 -30.14 -4.51
C ASP A 206 2.86 -29.81 -4.36
N PHE A 207 3.16 -28.90 -3.43
CA PHE A 207 4.50 -28.46 -3.10
C PHE A 207 5.35 -29.58 -2.46
N THR A 208 4.81 -30.80 -2.29
CA THR A 208 5.57 -31.95 -1.80
C THR A 208 6.64 -32.48 -2.78
N GLY A 209 6.78 -31.84 -3.96
CA GLY A 209 7.88 -32.07 -4.89
C GLY A 209 9.25 -31.86 -4.25
N ALA A 210 9.77 -32.94 -3.65
CA ALA A 210 11.04 -33.05 -2.94
C ALA A 210 11.29 -31.87 -1.98
N ALA A 211 10.63 -31.89 -0.82
CA ALA A 211 11.26 -31.34 0.37
C ALA A 211 12.71 -31.85 0.36
N THR A 212 13.68 -30.94 0.31
CA THR A 212 15.09 -31.29 0.42
C THR A 212 15.36 -31.67 1.87
N ASP A 213 14.74 -32.77 2.30
CA ASP A 213 14.90 -33.34 3.62
C ASP A 213 16.41 -33.54 3.84
N GLY A 214 16.99 -32.72 4.73
CA GLY A 214 18.35 -32.86 5.19
C GLY A 214 19.42 -31.92 4.63
N ILE A 215 19.09 -30.89 3.82
CA ILE A 215 20.09 -29.83 3.55
C ILE A 215 19.98 -28.73 4.61
N GLU A 216 20.86 -28.83 5.60
CA GLU A 216 21.01 -27.85 6.67
C GLU A 216 21.55 -26.51 6.14
N PRO A 217 21.01 -25.35 6.58
CA PRO A 217 21.58 -24.05 6.25
C PRO A 217 23.05 -23.95 6.67
N ARG A 218 23.90 -23.43 5.77
CA ARG A 218 25.30 -23.17 6.06
C ARG A 218 25.43 -21.80 6.73
N PHE A 219 25.86 -21.78 7.99
CA PHE A 219 26.15 -20.53 8.68
C PHE A 219 27.62 -20.15 8.57
N VAL A 220 27.88 -18.88 8.29
CA VAL A 220 29.21 -18.26 8.26
C VAL A 220 29.19 -17.05 9.18
N PHE A 221 29.80 -17.22 10.35
CA PHE A 221 29.95 -16.18 11.37
C PHE A 221 31.35 -15.55 11.26
N SER A 222 31.47 -14.24 11.42
CA SER A 222 32.76 -13.63 11.73
C SER A 222 33.22 -14.02 13.14
N GLU A 223 34.52 -13.93 13.39
CA GLU A 223 35.16 -14.37 14.65
C GLU A 223 34.62 -13.65 15.89
N ASP A 224 34.07 -12.45 15.71
CA ASP A 224 33.56 -11.57 16.77
C ASP A 224 32.08 -11.81 17.16
N VAL A 225 31.36 -12.71 16.48
CA VAL A 225 29.97 -13.04 16.84
C VAL A 225 29.94 -14.07 17.98
N PRO A 226 29.44 -13.72 19.19
CA PRO A 226 29.42 -14.63 20.34
C PRO A 226 28.59 -15.89 20.09
N ALA A 227 29.01 -17.04 20.62
CA ALA A 227 28.32 -18.32 20.43
C ALA A 227 26.83 -18.30 20.80
N GLY A 228 26.44 -17.53 21.82
CA GLY A 228 25.03 -17.35 22.20
C GLY A 228 24.20 -16.64 21.13
N GLU A 229 24.76 -15.62 20.48
CA GLU A 229 24.12 -14.93 19.34
C GLU A 229 24.03 -15.87 18.12
N GLN A 230 25.08 -16.68 17.88
CA GLN A 230 25.05 -17.70 16.82
C GLN A 230 23.93 -18.72 17.03
N GLN A 231 23.74 -19.18 18.28
CA GLN A 231 22.68 -20.12 18.63
C GLN A 231 21.29 -19.48 18.52
N SER A 232 21.14 -18.23 18.97
CA SER A 232 19.88 -17.48 18.86
C SER A 232 19.48 -17.29 17.39
N LEU A 233 20.42 -16.93 16.52
CA LEU A 233 20.14 -16.75 15.09
C LEU A 233 19.70 -18.07 14.42
N ARG A 234 20.31 -19.20 14.80
CA ARG A 234 19.88 -20.53 14.33
C ARG A 234 18.45 -20.83 14.75
N ALA A 235 18.13 -20.66 16.03
CA ALA A 235 16.79 -20.92 16.56
C ALA A 235 15.72 -20.03 15.90
N VAL A 236 16.02 -18.75 15.67
CA VAL A 236 15.12 -17.84 14.93
C VAL A 236 14.92 -18.36 13.50
N LEU A 237 16.00 -18.69 12.77
CA LEU A 237 15.89 -19.17 11.40
C LEU A 237 15.11 -20.49 11.31
N ASP A 238 15.31 -21.41 12.24
CA ASP A 238 14.58 -22.69 12.28
C ASP A 238 13.07 -22.44 12.42
N GLY A 239 12.68 -21.53 13.34
CA GLY A 239 11.27 -21.13 13.48
C GLY A 239 10.72 -20.42 12.24
N VAL A 240 11.52 -19.56 11.58
CA VAL A 240 11.11 -18.91 10.32
C VAL A 240 10.85 -19.95 9.22
N ARG A 241 11.75 -20.95 9.09
CA ARG A 241 11.61 -22.03 8.11
C ARG A 241 10.38 -22.87 8.35
N GLU A 242 10.10 -23.22 9.61
CA GLU A 242 8.91 -23.97 9.99
C GLU A 242 7.63 -23.23 9.58
N VAL A 243 7.49 -21.96 10.00
CA VAL A 243 6.32 -21.13 9.66
C VAL A 243 6.17 -21.00 8.15
N PHE A 244 7.25 -20.73 7.41
CA PHE A 244 7.15 -20.50 5.97
C PHE A 244 6.87 -21.77 5.18
N SER A 245 7.40 -22.91 5.62
CA SER A 245 7.07 -24.23 5.06
C SER A 245 5.58 -24.53 5.23
N GLU A 246 5.03 -24.33 6.42
CA GLU A 246 3.62 -24.59 6.72
C GLU A 246 2.67 -23.68 5.92
N ARG A 247 2.92 -22.36 6.01
CA ARG A 247 2.01 -21.31 5.51
C ARG A 247 2.12 -21.12 4.00
N PHE A 248 3.34 -21.02 3.48
CA PHE A 248 3.59 -20.74 2.06
C PHE A 248 3.85 -22.00 1.24
N GLY A 249 4.04 -23.16 1.87
CA GLY A 249 4.39 -24.40 1.15
C GLY A 249 5.80 -24.36 0.58
N ALA A 250 6.70 -23.55 1.14
CA ALA A 250 8.03 -23.33 0.59
C ALA A 250 9.12 -23.52 1.65
N ASP A 251 9.87 -24.62 1.53
CA ASP A 251 11.16 -24.82 2.19
C ASP A 251 12.19 -25.22 1.13
N ARG A 252 13.31 -24.50 1.04
CA ARG A 252 14.32 -24.74 0.01
C ARG A 252 15.71 -24.79 0.65
N GLY A 253 16.33 -25.96 0.58
CA GLY A 253 17.58 -26.28 1.25
C GLY A 253 18.84 -25.99 0.44
N ASP A 254 19.18 -24.72 0.25
CA ASP A 254 20.58 -24.33 -0.04
C ASP A 254 20.73 -22.86 0.36
N LEU A 255 20.84 -22.64 1.66
CA LEU A 255 20.92 -21.31 2.26
C LEU A 255 22.28 -21.11 2.93
N THR A 256 23.01 -20.08 2.54
CA THR A 256 24.15 -19.57 3.31
C THR A 256 23.73 -18.34 4.12
N VAL A 257 23.72 -18.45 5.46
CA VAL A 257 23.52 -17.31 6.35
C VAL A 257 24.86 -16.73 6.74
N ARG A 258 25.09 -15.46 6.42
CA ARG A 258 26.30 -14.72 6.77
C ARG A 258 25.97 -13.68 7.82
N THR A 259 26.74 -13.62 8.89
CA THR A 259 26.63 -12.54 9.88
C THR A 259 28.01 -12.14 10.37
N GLY A 260 28.14 -10.85 10.70
CA GLY A 260 29.39 -10.27 11.19
C GLY A 260 29.27 -8.77 11.44
N SER A 261 30.32 -8.01 11.08
CA SER A 261 30.50 -6.58 11.38
C SER A 261 29.22 -5.76 11.52
N ASP A 262 29.19 -4.84 12.49
CA ASP A 262 28.04 -3.96 12.74
C ASP A 262 27.63 -3.11 11.53
N ALA A 263 28.55 -2.89 10.59
CA ALA A 263 28.30 -2.16 9.35
C ALA A 263 27.80 -3.09 8.22
N GLY A 264 26.70 -2.70 7.57
CA GLY A 264 26.18 -3.36 6.37
C GLY A 264 24.67 -3.19 6.24
N ARG A 265 24.11 -3.59 5.08
CA ARG A 265 22.66 -3.72 4.91
C ARG A 265 22.24 -5.15 5.23
N CYS A 266 21.10 -5.31 5.90
CA CYS A 266 20.39 -6.59 5.89
C CYS A 266 20.00 -6.87 4.42
N SER A 267 20.25 -8.08 3.94
CA SER A 267 19.92 -8.43 2.55
C SER A 267 19.75 -9.93 2.36
N GLY A 268 18.65 -10.32 1.74
CA GLY A 268 18.33 -11.66 1.32
C GLY A 268 18.41 -11.82 -0.19
N GLY A 269 18.87 -12.97 -0.63
CA GLY A 269 19.00 -13.29 -2.03
C GLY A 269 19.09 -14.78 -2.29
N ARG A 270 19.21 -15.14 -3.58
CA ARG A 270 19.26 -16.53 -4.00
C ARG A 270 20.52 -17.16 -3.41
N GLY A 271 20.34 -18.22 -2.63
CA GLY A 271 21.43 -18.95 -1.99
C GLY A 271 22.06 -18.28 -0.76
N SER A 272 21.68 -17.05 -0.38
CA SER A 272 22.24 -16.44 0.83
C SER A 272 21.40 -15.35 1.47
N VAL A 273 21.51 -15.26 2.80
CA VAL A 273 21.02 -14.16 3.63
C VAL A 273 22.21 -13.54 4.36
N THR A 274 22.37 -12.23 4.29
CA THR A 274 23.43 -11.48 4.97
C THR A 274 22.80 -10.59 6.03
N LEU A 275 23.17 -10.81 7.29
CA LEU A 275 22.62 -10.14 8.47
C LEU A 275 23.78 -9.55 9.27
N PRO A 276 24.14 -8.27 9.08
CA PRO A 276 24.98 -7.54 10.03
C PRO A 276 24.48 -7.73 11.46
N ARG A 277 25.36 -7.62 12.47
CA ARG A 277 25.01 -7.94 13.87
C ARG A 277 23.74 -7.22 14.36
N GLY A 278 23.55 -5.95 13.98
CA GLY A 278 22.34 -5.17 14.30
C GLY A 278 21.04 -5.73 13.70
N CYS A 279 21.11 -6.50 12.60
CA CYS A 279 19.97 -7.17 11.97
C CYS A 279 19.72 -8.56 12.59
N ALA A 280 20.79 -9.30 12.90
CA ALA A 280 20.72 -10.71 13.31
C ALA A 280 19.97 -10.93 14.63
N GLY A 281 19.91 -9.92 15.49
CA GLY A 281 19.16 -9.94 16.76
C GLY A 281 17.69 -9.57 16.66
N ILE A 282 17.18 -9.27 15.46
CA ILE A 282 15.82 -8.78 15.24
C ILE A 282 15.03 -9.83 14.44
N PRO A 283 14.19 -10.67 15.09
CA PRO A 283 13.57 -11.84 14.44
C PRO A 283 12.77 -11.53 13.17
N TRP A 284 11.99 -10.44 13.14
CA TRP A 284 11.24 -10.05 11.94
C TRP A 284 12.15 -9.69 10.76
N ILE A 285 13.32 -9.10 10.99
CA ILE A 285 14.29 -8.84 9.91
C ILE A 285 14.81 -10.17 9.35
N VAL A 286 15.09 -11.16 10.20
CA VAL A 286 15.52 -12.48 9.74
C VAL A 286 14.44 -13.13 8.87
N ALA A 287 13.17 -13.03 9.28
CA ALA A 287 12.03 -13.51 8.50
C ALA A 287 11.89 -12.79 7.14
N HIS A 288 11.97 -11.46 7.14
CA HIS A 288 11.93 -10.62 5.94
C HIS A 288 13.01 -11.01 4.93
N GLU A 289 14.27 -11.08 5.38
CA GLU A 289 15.40 -11.41 4.51
C GLU A 289 15.40 -12.88 4.07
N TYR A 290 14.92 -13.81 4.90
CA TYR A 290 14.72 -15.19 4.47
C TYR A 290 13.61 -15.31 3.42
N PHE A 291 12.56 -14.48 3.48
CA PHE A 291 11.56 -14.46 2.43
C PHE A 291 12.16 -14.01 1.08
N HIS A 292 13.05 -13.02 1.05
CA HIS A 292 13.80 -12.67 -0.16
C HIS A 292 14.68 -13.82 -0.69
N HIS A 293 15.19 -14.68 0.19
CA HIS A 293 15.85 -15.91 -0.23
C HIS A 293 14.87 -16.86 -0.92
N LEU A 294 13.69 -17.11 -0.35
CA LEU A 294 12.65 -17.94 -0.96
C LEU A 294 12.23 -17.40 -2.32
N GLN A 295 11.90 -16.11 -2.42
CA GLN A 295 11.57 -15.43 -3.67
C GLN A 295 12.66 -15.66 -4.73
N GLY A 296 13.92 -15.44 -4.34
CA GLY A 296 15.08 -15.62 -5.20
C GLY A 296 15.32 -17.05 -5.66
N THR A 297 15.02 -18.03 -4.81
CA THR A 297 15.19 -19.45 -5.11
C THR A 297 14.05 -19.96 -5.99
N LEU A 298 12.82 -19.53 -5.75
CA LEU A 298 11.63 -19.90 -6.53
C LEU A 298 11.64 -19.24 -7.92
N ALA A 299 11.94 -17.94 -8.01
CA ALA A 299 12.01 -17.22 -9.29
C ALA A 299 13.24 -17.57 -10.14
N GLY A 300 14.22 -18.27 -9.57
CA GLY A 300 15.46 -18.61 -10.25
C GLY A 300 16.22 -17.36 -10.73
N PRO A 301 16.88 -17.40 -11.91
CA PRO A 301 17.63 -16.25 -12.42
C PRO A 301 16.72 -15.11 -12.94
N ASN A 302 15.44 -15.37 -13.19
CA ASN A 302 14.51 -14.44 -13.81
C ASN A 302 13.74 -13.60 -12.77
N ARG A 303 14.44 -12.75 -12.02
CA ARG A 303 13.83 -11.90 -10.95
C ARG A 303 13.05 -10.68 -11.48
N LYS A 304 12.24 -10.82 -12.53
CA LYS A 304 11.65 -9.68 -13.24
C LYS A 304 10.28 -9.24 -12.72
N GLY A 305 9.95 -9.48 -11.46
CA GLY A 305 8.70 -9.00 -10.85
C GLY A 305 8.77 -7.53 -10.43
N PRO A 306 7.63 -6.88 -10.13
CA PRO A 306 7.60 -5.51 -9.66
C PRO A 306 8.14 -5.43 -8.22
N VAL A 307 8.83 -4.34 -7.90
CA VAL A 307 9.53 -4.20 -6.61
C VAL A 307 8.58 -4.19 -5.44
N TRP A 308 7.40 -3.56 -5.57
CA TRP A 308 6.38 -3.59 -4.52
C TRP A 308 5.94 -5.01 -4.16
N MET A 309 5.94 -5.95 -5.11
CA MET A 309 5.57 -7.34 -4.84
C MET A 309 6.68 -8.05 -4.08
N THR A 310 7.94 -7.82 -4.45
CA THR A 310 9.13 -8.35 -3.76
C THR A 310 9.20 -7.87 -2.32
N GLU A 311 9.13 -6.56 -2.10
CA GLU A 311 9.28 -5.98 -0.78
C GLU A 311 8.00 -6.13 0.06
N GLY A 312 6.83 -5.91 -0.56
CA GLY A 312 5.54 -6.02 0.11
C GLY A 312 5.22 -7.42 0.62
N THR A 313 5.51 -8.46 -0.17
CA THR A 313 5.31 -9.85 0.29
C THR A 313 6.33 -10.27 1.36
N ALA A 314 7.53 -9.68 1.37
CA ALA A 314 8.50 -9.91 2.45
C ALA A 314 8.04 -9.28 3.77
N VAL A 315 7.49 -8.04 3.74
CA VAL A 315 6.85 -7.44 4.93
C VAL A 315 5.62 -8.25 5.36
N TYR A 316 4.79 -8.72 4.42
CA TYR A 316 3.66 -9.58 4.79
C TYR A 316 4.14 -10.85 5.52
N ALA A 317 5.15 -11.52 5.00
CA ALA A 317 5.69 -12.74 5.58
C ALA A 317 6.36 -12.50 6.95
N ASP A 318 7.04 -11.36 7.15
CA ASP A 318 7.62 -11.02 8.45
C ASP A 318 6.55 -10.84 9.54
N ARG A 319 5.39 -10.28 9.20
CA ARG A 319 4.27 -10.11 10.15
C ARG A 319 3.56 -11.41 10.46
N VAL A 320 3.44 -12.32 9.48
CA VAL A 320 2.96 -13.67 9.73
C VAL A 320 3.87 -14.37 10.75
N TYR A 321 5.19 -14.25 10.58
CA TYR A 321 6.15 -14.82 11.52
C TYR A 321 6.08 -14.16 12.91
N ASP A 322 6.03 -12.82 12.98
CA ASP A 322 5.90 -12.09 14.25
C ASP A 322 4.70 -12.57 15.07
N GLY A 323 3.56 -12.79 14.41
CA GLY A 323 2.35 -13.28 15.07
C GLY A 323 2.43 -14.73 15.57
N VAL A 324 3.35 -15.55 15.04
CA VAL A 324 3.63 -16.91 15.57
C VAL A 324 4.70 -16.86 16.66
N ALA A 325 5.71 -16.01 16.49
CA ALA A 325 6.87 -15.93 17.39
C ALA A 325 6.56 -15.22 18.71
N ASP A 326 5.61 -14.28 18.71
CA ASP A 326 5.13 -13.61 19.92
C ASP A 326 4.03 -14.44 20.62
N PRO A 327 4.26 -14.98 21.83
CA PRO A 327 3.28 -15.81 22.53
C PRO A 327 2.00 -15.06 22.92
N ASP A 328 2.02 -13.73 22.92
CA ASP A 328 0.87 -12.88 23.25
C ASP A 328 0.13 -12.39 21.98
N SER A 329 0.52 -12.87 20.79
CA SER A 329 -0.02 -12.46 19.50
C SER A 329 -0.52 -13.64 18.67
N THR A 330 -1.17 -13.32 17.54
CA THR A 330 -1.48 -14.27 16.46
C THR A 330 -1.08 -13.65 15.13
N PRO A 331 -0.89 -14.44 14.05
CA PRO A 331 -0.65 -13.89 12.71
C PRO A 331 -1.69 -12.83 12.30
N GLU A 332 -2.97 -13.08 12.58
CA GLU A 332 -4.07 -12.17 12.25
C GLU A 332 -3.98 -10.86 13.05
N ALA A 333 -3.60 -10.92 14.32
CA ALA A 333 -3.41 -9.74 15.16
C ALA A 333 -2.20 -8.91 14.71
N ALA A 334 -1.08 -9.56 14.38
CA ALA A 334 0.11 -8.90 13.84
C ALA A 334 -0.15 -8.24 12.48
N LEU A 335 -0.86 -8.95 11.58
CA LEU A 335 -1.28 -8.42 10.28
C LEU A 335 -2.24 -7.24 10.42
N GLU A 336 -3.18 -7.27 11.37
CA GLU A 336 -4.09 -6.15 11.62
C GLU A 336 -3.35 -4.91 12.16
N ILE A 337 -2.36 -5.10 13.04
CA ILE A 337 -1.50 -4.00 13.51
C ILE A 337 -0.75 -3.39 12.32
N GLU A 338 -0.15 -4.22 11.45
CA GLU A 338 0.59 -3.72 10.30
C GLU A 338 -0.31 -3.10 9.24
N ARG A 339 -1.50 -3.65 8.99
CA ARG A 339 -2.53 -3.06 8.12
C ARG A 339 -2.87 -1.65 8.59
N ARG A 340 -3.11 -1.47 9.88
CA ARG A 340 -3.35 -0.14 10.46
C ARG A 340 -2.15 0.79 10.28
N ASN A 341 -0.94 0.31 10.57
CA ASN A 341 0.28 1.11 10.43
C ASN A 341 0.60 1.48 8.98
N SER A 342 0.35 0.57 8.04
CA SER A 342 0.58 0.79 6.63
C SER A 342 -0.49 1.70 6.03
N SER A 343 -1.77 1.52 6.36
CA SER A 343 -2.86 2.44 5.98
C SER A 343 -2.59 3.88 6.44
N ARG A 344 -2.03 4.06 7.64
CA ARG A 344 -1.60 5.37 8.15
C ARG A 344 -0.59 6.06 7.26
N LYS A 345 0.46 5.33 6.91
CA LYS A 345 1.57 5.83 6.11
C LYS A 345 1.09 6.17 4.70
N VAL A 346 0.37 5.27 4.05
CA VAL A 346 -0.03 5.45 2.65
C VAL A 346 -1.12 6.51 2.46
N ALA A 347 -1.94 6.81 3.48
CA ALA A 347 -2.91 7.90 3.42
C ALA A 347 -2.26 9.27 3.14
N SER A 348 -0.96 9.41 3.44
CA SER A 348 -0.18 10.64 3.23
C SER A 348 0.48 10.76 1.86
N THR A 349 0.26 9.81 0.93
CA THR A 349 0.84 9.84 -0.42
C THR A 349 -0.19 9.62 -1.52
N VAL A 350 0.07 10.20 -2.68
CA VAL A 350 -0.72 10.01 -3.91
C VAL A 350 -0.13 8.94 -4.84
N SER A 351 1.04 8.38 -4.54
CA SER A 351 1.65 7.34 -5.37
C SER A 351 0.73 6.12 -5.44
N THR A 352 0.38 5.73 -6.67
CA THR A 352 -0.37 4.49 -6.97
C THR A 352 0.55 3.28 -6.93
N LEU A 353 0.02 2.08 -6.67
CA LEU A 353 0.83 0.86 -6.66
C LEU A 353 1.54 0.60 -8.01
N ALA A 354 0.87 0.86 -9.12
CA ALA A 354 1.43 0.72 -10.48
C ALA A 354 2.68 1.59 -10.68
N ARG A 355 2.68 2.82 -10.16
CA ARG A 355 3.82 3.76 -10.24
C ARG A 355 5.05 3.23 -9.53
N VAL A 356 4.89 2.48 -8.44
CA VAL A 356 6.01 1.95 -7.63
C VAL A 356 6.44 0.54 -8.06
N ALA A 357 5.98 0.06 -9.23
CA ALA A 357 6.40 -1.22 -9.79
C ALA A 357 7.90 -1.26 -10.15
N THR A 358 8.51 -0.11 -10.46
CA THR A 358 9.93 -0.04 -10.84
C THR A 358 10.83 0.28 -9.65
N GLY A 359 12.09 -0.18 -9.70
CA GLY A 359 13.05 0.04 -8.62
C GLY A 359 13.42 1.51 -8.41
N ASP A 360 13.45 2.32 -9.47
CA ASP A 360 13.82 3.73 -9.38
C ASP A 360 12.79 4.55 -8.61
N THR A 361 11.51 4.26 -8.82
CA THR A 361 10.40 4.87 -8.08
C THR A 361 10.26 4.30 -6.67
N PHE A 362 10.55 3.01 -6.49
CA PHE A 362 10.40 2.37 -5.19
C PHE A 362 11.45 2.86 -4.17
N ARG A 363 12.69 3.09 -4.63
CA ARG A 363 13.84 3.43 -3.79
C ARG A 363 14.10 4.93 -3.63
N ILE A 364 13.12 5.76 -3.94
CA ILE A 364 13.17 7.19 -3.59
C ILE A 364 13.24 7.25 -2.06
N PRO A 365 14.30 7.78 -1.44
CA PRO A 365 14.53 7.58 0.00
C PRO A 365 13.43 8.18 0.90
N SER A 366 12.77 9.26 0.45
CA SER A 366 11.61 9.86 1.14
C SER A 366 10.34 9.03 1.01
N GLU A 367 10.21 8.20 -0.03
CA GLU A 367 9.02 7.39 -0.31
C GLU A 367 9.22 5.91 0.03
N GLU A 368 10.45 5.43 0.16
CA GLU A 368 10.78 4.01 0.37
C GLU A 368 9.97 3.41 1.53
N PRO A 369 9.92 3.99 2.76
CA PRO A 369 9.08 3.45 3.83
C PRO A 369 7.58 3.40 3.49
N LEU A 370 7.08 4.35 2.68
CA LEU A 370 5.70 4.38 2.21
C LEU A 370 5.45 3.28 1.17
N ASN A 371 6.44 3.02 0.30
CA ASN A 371 6.36 2.02 -0.75
C ASN A 371 6.37 0.59 -0.20
N TYR A 372 7.12 0.34 0.88
CA TYR A 372 7.02 -0.90 1.65
C TYR A 372 5.61 -1.10 2.21
N SER A 373 5.03 -0.07 2.83
CA SER A 373 3.66 -0.13 3.37
C SER A 373 2.60 -0.28 2.29
N LEU A 374 2.78 0.34 1.13
CA LEU A 374 1.89 0.18 -0.02
C LEU A 374 1.97 -1.24 -0.60
N GLY A 375 3.18 -1.78 -0.75
CA GLY A 375 3.40 -3.17 -1.16
C GLY A 375 2.85 -4.18 -0.15
N PHE A 376 2.97 -3.92 1.15
CA PHE A 376 2.37 -4.76 2.20
C PHE A 376 0.86 -4.83 2.05
N LEU A 377 0.17 -3.69 1.93
CA LEU A 377 -1.29 -3.65 1.76
C LEU A 377 -1.73 -4.40 0.50
N ALA A 378 -0.95 -4.30 -0.57
CA ALA A 378 -1.19 -5.03 -1.82
C ALA A 378 -1.05 -6.55 -1.62
N ALA A 379 -0.01 -7.00 -0.91
CA ALA A 379 0.20 -8.41 -0.59
C ALA A 379 -0.89 -8.95 0.35
N ASP A 380 -1.25 -8.22 1.41
CA ASP A 380 -2.34 -8.57 2.33
C ASP A 380 -3.67 -8.70 1.59
N TRP A 381 -3.97 -7.75 0.68
CA TRP A 381 -5.16 -7.83 -0.17
C TRP A 381 -5.14 -9.08 -1.06
N LEU A 382 -4.00 -9.37 -1.73
CA LEU A 382 -3.88 -10.56 -2.57
C LEU A 382 -4.11 -11.85 -1.78
N VAL A 383 -3.53 -11.97 -0.59
CA VAL A 383 -3.72 -13.14 0.27
C VAL A 383 -5.18 -13.28 0.71
N ALA A 384 -5.83 -12.18 1.09
CA ALA A 384 -7.24 -12.20 1.48
C ALA A 384 -8.18 -12.64 0.34
N HIS A 385 -7.74 -12.54 -0.92
CA HIS A 385 -8.50 -12.93 -2.11
C HIS A 385 -8.05 -14.26 -2.71
N THR A 386 -6.92 -14.79 -2.26
CA THR A 386 -6.31 -16.02 -2.78
C THR A 386 -5.81 -16.88 -1.62
N SER A 387 -4.50 -16.95 -1.40
CA SER A 387 -3.86 -17.61 -0.27
C SER A 387 -2.38 -17.21 -0.19
N GLU A 388 -1.74 -17.48 0.95
CA GLU A 388 -0.30 -17.29 1.11
C GLU A 388 0.52 -18.16 0.15
N ARG A 389 0.03 -19.37 -0.16
CA ARG A 389 0.64 -20.28 -1.15
C ARG A 389 0.65 -19.69 -2.57
N ALA A 390 -0.32 -18.83 -2.91
CA ALA A 390 -0.34 -18.16 -4.21
C ALA A 390 0.88 -17.22 -4.38
N ILE A 391 1.40 -16.65 -3.29
CA ILE A 391 2.64 -15.85 -3.35
C ILE A 391 3.84 -16.73 -3.73
N ALA A 392 4.01 -17.90 -3.09
CA ALA A 392 5.10 -18.82 -3.44
C ALA A 392 4.95 -19.32 -4.88
N GLU A 393 3.72 -19.63 -5.29
CA GLU A 393 3.42 -20.06 -6.65
C GLU A 393 3.74 -19.00 -7.70
N TYR A 394 3.42 -17.73 -7.43
CA TYR A 394 3.82 -16.60 -8.27
C TYR A 394 5.32 -16.60 -8.55
N TYR A 395 6.15 -16.69 -7.50
CA TYR A 395 7.60 -16.70 -7.71
C TYR A 395 8.07 -17.93 -8.46
N ARG A 396 7.44 -19.11 -8.28
CA ARG A 396 7.74 -20.30 -9.10
C ARG A 396 7.42 -20.04 -10.57
N LEU A 397 6.23 -19.54 -10.87
CA LEU A 397 5.76 -19.26 -12.23
C LEU A 397 6.58 -18.16 -12.91
N VAL A 398 7.12 -17.19 -12.16
CA VAL A 398 8.05 -16.19 -12.67
C VAL A 398 9.32 -16.84 -13.26
N SER A 399 9.77 -17.98 -12.71
CA SER A 399 10.92 -18.70 -13.26
C SER A 399 10.62 -19.39 -14.61
N GLU A 400 9.35 -19.69 -14.86
CA GLU A 400 8.85 -20.44 -16.03
C GLU A 400 8.30 -19.52 -17.12
N SER A 401 7.97 -18.26 -16.77
CA SER A 401 7.32 -17.30 -17.64
C SER A 401 8.31 -16.27 -18.20
N GLU A 402 8.10 -15.84 -19.45
CA GLU A 402 8.90 -14.76 -20.05
C GLU A 402 8.59 -13.38 -19.45
N ARG A 403 7.34 -13.20 -18.98
CA ARG A 403 6.85 -11.98 -18.34
C ARG A 403 6.25 -12.29 -16.98
N TRP A 404 6.45 -11.40 -16.02
CA TRP A 404 5.98 -11.58 -14.65
C TRP A 404 4.47 -11.37 -14.51
N ASP A 405 3.85 -10.55 -15.36
CA ASP A 405 2.41 -10.29 -15.35
C ASP A 405 1.61 -11.55 -15.73
N VAL A 406 2.13 -12.35 -16.67
CA VAL A 406 1.57 -13.69 -16.99
C VAL A 406 1.67 -14.62 -15.79
N ALA A 407 2.81 -14.63 -15.08
CA ALA A 407 2.97 -15.41 -13.86
C ALA A 407 2.04 -14.90 -12.73
N PHE A 408 1.82 -13.60 -12.66
CA PHE A 408 0.91 -12.96 -11.70
C PHE A 408 -0.53 -13.39 -11.96
N GLU A 409 -0.99 -13.29 -13.21
CA GLU A 409 -2.33 -13.73 -13.60
C GLU A 409 -2.53 -15.21 -13.33
N ALA A 410 -1.59 -16.06 -13.70
CA ALA A 410 -1.66 -17.48 -13.42
C ALA A 410 -1.72 -17.80 -11.91
N ALA A 411 -0.91 -17.10 -11.09
CA ALA A 411 -0.83 -17.33 -9.65
C ALA A 411 -2.01 -16.78 -8.85
N PHE A 412 -2.49 -15.58 -9.19
CA PHE A 412 -3.53 -14.89 -8.43
C PHE A 412 -4.90 -15.05 -9.08
N GLY A 413 -4.96 -15.09 -10.41
CA GLY A 413 -6.21 -15.24 -11.15
C GLY A 413 -6.77 -13.88 -11.51
N VAL A 414 -5.92 -12.93 -11.87
CA VAL A 414 -6.39 -11.64 -12.36
C VAL A 414 -5.32 -11.04 -13.22
N ASP A 415 -5.77 -10.33 -14.24
CA ASP A 415 -4.87 -9.43 -14.94
C ASP A 415 -4.34 -8.35 -13.98
N VAL A 416 -3.09 -7.94 -14.19
CA VAL A 416 -2.44 -7.02 -13.27
C VAL A 416 -3.04 -5.60 -13.31
N ASP A 417 -3.60 -5.17 -14.43
CA ASP A 417 -4.25 -3.86 -14.53
C ASP A 417 -5.60 -3.86 -13.80
N ASP A 418 -6.33 -4.98 -13.86
CA ASP A 418 -7.55 -5.21 -13.07
C ASP A 418 -7.23 -5.27 -11.58
N PHE A 419 -6.13 -5.93 -11.19
CA PHE A 419 -5.63 -5.91 -9.82
C PHE A 419 -5.32 -4.49 -9.36
N TYR A 420 -4.57 -3.70 -10.14
CA TYR A 420 -4.24 -2.33 -9.77
C TYR A 420 -5.49 -1.48 -9.60
N SER A 421 -6.46 -1.61 -10.49
CA SER A 421 -7.73 -0.89 -10.39
C SER A 421 -8.50 -1.27 -9.11
N ALA A 422 -8.62 -2.57 -8.82
CA ALA A 422 -9.29 -3.08 -7.62
C ALA A 422 -8.57 -2.66 -6.33
N PHE A 423 -7.24 -2.72 -6.34
CA PHE A 423 -6.42 -2.35 -5.20
C PHE A 423 -6.52 -0.85 -4.90
N GLU A 424 -6.57 0.02 -5.91
CA GLU A 424 -6.71 1.46 -5.69
C GLU A 424 -8.08 1.83 -5.07
N ILE A 425 -9.14 1.11 -5.44
CA ILE A 425 -10.46 1.23 -4.78
C ILE A 425 -10.36 0.79 -3.32
N TYR A 426 -9.82 -0.41 -3.07
CA TYR A 426 -9.58 -0.90 -1.70
C TYR A 426 -8.74 0.07 -0.88
N ARG A 427 -7.66 0.62 -1.46
CA ARG A 427 -6.79 1.58 -0.79
C ARG A 427 -7.53 2.86 -0.43
N ALA A 428 -8.38 3.37 -1.32
CA ALA A 428 -9.19 4.56 -1.04
C ALA A 428 -10.15 4.33 0.14
N GLU A 429 -10.63 3.11 0.36
CA GLU A 429 -11.47 2.74 1.50
C GLU A 429 -10.68 2.47 2.79
N ALA A 430 -9.59 1.71 2.69
CA ALA A 430 -8.76 1.28 3.83
C ALA A 430 -7.83 2.40 4.34
N ALA A 431 -7.45 3.31 3.44
CA ALA A 431 -6.53 4.40 3.70
C ALA A 431 -6.92 5.66 2.91
N PRO A 432 -8.12 6.24 3.13
CA PRO A 432 -8.59 7.36 2.35
C PRO A 432 -7.56 8.49 2.36
N PRO A 433 -7.22 9.05 1.19
CA PRO A 433 -6.19 10.07 1.09
C PRO A 433 -6.53 11.23 2.01
N LEU A 434 -5.48 11.88 2.52
CA LEU A 434 -5.68 13.08 3.32
C LEU A 434 -6.38 14.15 2.48
N PRO A 435 -7.36 14.89 3.05
CA PRO A 435 -8.12 15.89 2.31
C PRO A 435 -7.28 16.93 1.56
N HIS A 436 -6.12 17.35 2.10
CA HIS A 436 -5.24 18.28 1.39
C HIS A 436 -4.56 17.68 0.15
N LEU A 437 -4.61 16.36 -0.05
CA LEU A 437 -4.13 15.71 -1.26
C LEU A 437 -5.22 15.63 -2.35
N THR A 438 -6.50 15.80 -1.98
CA THR A 438 -7.65 15.73 -2.90
C THR A 438 -8.27 17.09 -3.19
N ASP A 439 -8.21 18.03 -2.24
CA ASP A 439 -8.96 19.28 -2.27
C ASP A 439 -8.13 20.49 -2.74
N GLY A 440 -6.90 20.26 -3.24
CA GLY A 440 -5.97 21.25 -3.77
C GLY A 440 -4.73 21.49 -2.90
N ASP A 441 -3.79 22.31 -3.38
CA ASP A 441 -2.43 22.46 -2.80
C ASP A 441 -2.34 23.19 -1.44
N GLY A 442 -3.48 23.43 -0.78
CA GLY A 442 -3.57 24.25 0.43
C GLY A 442 -3.83 23.45 1.71
N PRO A 443 -3.71 24.10 2.89
CA PRO A 443 -4.07 23.48 4.14
C PRO A 443 -5.59 23.33 4.28
N VAL A 444 -6.05 22.16 4.73
CA VAL A 444 -7.48 21.81 4.86
C VAL A 444 -7.84 21.57 6.32
N ALA A 445 -8.96 22.16 6.79
CA ALA A 445 -9.50 21.90 8.12
C ALA A 445 -10.70 20.95 8.06
N VAL A 446 -10.63 19.83 8.78
CA VAL A 446 -11.72 18.86 8.94
C VAL A 446 -12.28 18.97 10.36
N PHE A 447 -13.55 19.34 10.47
CA PHE A 447 -14.21 19.50 11.78
C PHE A 447 -14.98 18.24 12.17
N LEU A 448 -14.68 17.70 13.34
CA LEU A 448 -15.26 16.47 13.89
C LEU A 448 -16.20 16.79 15.06
N GLY A 449 -17.40 16.19 15.07
CA GLY A 449 -18.41 16.48 16.07
C GLY A 449 -18.97 17.92 16.01
N ASP A 450 -19.50 18.40 17.13
CA ASP A 450 -20.27 19.64 17.23
C ASP A 450 -19.41 20.91 17.41
N VAL A 451 -18.35 21.07 16.60
CA VAL A 451 -17.58 22.31 16.57
C VAL A 451 -18.46 23.46 16.06
N SER A 452 -18.65 24.49 16.88
CA SER A 452 -19.56 25.61 16.55
C SER A 452 -19.17 26.31 15.24
N PRO A 453 -20.13 26.79 14.43
CA PRO A 453 -19.83 27.52 13.18
C PRO A 453 -18.87 28.69 13.37
N GLY A 454 -18.99 29.44 14.48
CA GLY A 454 -18.08 30.55 14.81
C GLY A 454 -16.65 30.08 15.05
N THR A 455 -16.46 28.95 15.76
CA THR A 455 -15.14 28.33 15.96
C THR A 455 -14.55 27.82 14.65
N ARG A 456 -15.37 27.19 13.79
CA ARG A 456 -14.93 26.72 12.46
C ARG A 456 -14.40 27.88 11.60
N ALA A 457 -15.18 28.96 11.52
CA ALA A 457 -14.81 30.16 10.77
C ALA A 457 -13.54 30.82 11.33
N ALA A 458 -13.38 30.89 12.65
CA ALA A 458 -12.19 31.46 13.28
C ALA A 458 -10.93 30.64 12.97
N ILE A 459 -11.01 29.31 13.00
CA ILE A 459 -9.88 28.43 12.67
C ILE A 459 -9.50 28.54 11.20
N GLN A 460 -10.49 28.50 10.29
CA GLN A 460 -10.24 28.66 8.86
C GLN A 460 -9.63 30.04 8.52
N ALA A 461 -10.13 31.11 9.16
CA ALA A 461 -9.59 32.45 9.00
C ALA A 461 -8.15 32.56 9.51
N GLU A 462 -7.83 31.93 10.66
CA GLU A 462 -6.47 31.90 11.20
C GLU A 462 -5.51 31.11 10.29
N MET A 463 -5.92 29.93 9.81
CA MET A 463 -5.12 29.13 8.86
C MET A 463 -4.83 29.92 7.58
N SER A 464 -5.86 30.56 7.00
CA SER A 464 -5.72 31.40 5.81
C SER A 464 -4.88 32.66 6.08
N GLY A 465 -4.92 33.18 7.31
CA GLY A 465 -4.10 34.31 7.77
C GLY A 465 -2.63 33.97 7.85
N VAL A 466 -2.29 32.83 8.46
CA VAL A 466 -0.92 32.30 8.50
C VAL A 466 -0.41 32.01 7.10
N GLN A 467 -1.22 31.37 6.25
CA GLN A 467 -0.83 31.05 4.87
C GLN A 467 -0.45 32.31 4.08
N ARG A 468 -1.32 33.32 4.07
CA ARG A 468 -1.05 34.60 3.39
C ARG A 468 0.16 35.30 3.99
N PHE A 469 0.29 35.31 5.32
CA PHE A 469 1.44 35.92 5.98
C PHE A 469 2.78 35.28 5.54
N LEU A 470 2.83 33.96 5.44
CA LEU A 470 4.03 33.24 4.97
C LEU A 470 4.35 33.56 3.51
N ILE A 471 3.34 33.59 2.64
CA ILE A 471 3.50 33.94 1.23
C ILE A 471 3.97 35.40 1.08
N ASP A 472 3.27 36.34 1.71
CA ASP A 472 3.49 37.77 1.52
C ASP A 472 4.80 38.26 2.14
N ARG A 473 5.17 37.75 3.33
CA ARG A 473 6.35 38.23 4.07
C ARG A 473 7.61 37.44 3.74
N PHE A 474 7.48 36.13 3.54
CA PHE A 474 8.63 35.23 3.39
C PHE A 474 8.78 34.66 1.98
N ALA A 475 7.88 34.99 1.04
CA ALA A 475 7.78 34.35 -0.26
C ALA A 475 7.73 32.81 -0.14
N ALA A 476 7.09 32.31 0.92
CA ALA A 476 7.05 30.91 1.27
C ALA A 476 5.70 30.31 0.84
N GLU A 477 5.72 29.42 -0.14
CA GLU A 477 4.55 28.61 -0.51
C GLU A 477 4.41 27.47 0.51
N PRO A 478 3.34 27.46 1.34
CA PRO A 478 3.19 26.42 2.32
C PRO A 478 2.70 25.12 1.67
N PRO A 479 3.23 23.95 2.07
CA PRO A 479 2.72 22.68 1.61
C PRO A 479 1.29 22.48 2.12
N GLY A 480 0.51 21.71 1.38
CA GLY A 480 -0.77 21.21 1.87
C GLY A 480 -0.58 20.39 3.16
N TYR A 481 -1.53 20.52 4.08
CA TYR A 481 -1.64 19.67 5.26
C TYR A 481 -3.09 19.62 5.74
N THR A 482 -3.50 18.55 6.41
CA THR A 482 -4.83 18.40 7.00
C THR A 482 -4.79 18.66 8.49
N VAL A 483 -5.71 19.49 8.99
CA VAL A 483 -5.97 19.72 10.41
C VAL A 483 -7.33 19.13 10.77
N TYR A 484 -7.34 18.05 11.52
CA TYR A 484 -8.54 17.53 12.16
C TYR A 484 -8.79 18.26 13.47
N VAL A 485 -9.98 18.85 13.62
CA VAL A 485 -10.37 19.58 14.83
C VAL A 485 -11.65 18.98 15.38
N GLY A 486 -11.57 18.30 16.52
CA GLY A 486 -12.75 17.74 17.20
C GLY A 486 -13.27 18.63 18.32
N ALA A 487 -14.57 18.57 18.58
CA ALA A 487 -15.20 19.30 19.69
C ALA A 487 -14.59 18.93 21.05
N ASP A 488 -14.21 17.66 21.21
CA ASP A 488 -13.65 17.04 22.42
C ASP A 488 -12.73 15.86 22.08
N ALA A 489 -12.12 15.25 23.11
CA ALA A 489 -11.25 14.08 23.01
C ALA A 489 -11.90 12.88 22.32
N GLU A 490 -13.21 12.69 22.49
CA GLU A 490 -13.95 11.59 21.88
C GLU A 490 -14.10 11.79 20.38
N SER A 491 -14.42 13.02 19.96
CA SER A 491 -14.56 13.39 18.55
C SER A 491 -13.27 13.18 17.74
N VAL A 492 -12.10 13.36 18.37
CA VAL A 492 -10.80 13.12 17.71
C VAL A 492 -10.27 11.70 17.89
N ARG A 493 -10.84 10.87 18.76
CA ARG A 493 -10.30 9.56 19.12
C ARG A 493 -10.11 8.67 17.90
N GLY A 494 -11.13 8.53 17.06
CA GLY A 494 -11.07 7.69 15.86
C GLY A 494 -10.01 8.16 14.86
N ILE A 495 -9.80 9.47 14.72
CA ILE A 495 -8.73 10.02 13.87
C ILE A 495 -7.36 9.82 14.53
N ASN A 496 -7.25 9.98 15.85
CA ASN A 496 -6.01 9.72 16.57
C ASN A 496 -5.61 8.25 16.48
N GLU A 497 -6.54 7.33 16.75
CA GLU A 497 -6.33 5.90 16.56
C GLU A 497 -6.08 5.55 15.09
N ARG A 498 -6.67 6.31 14.16
CA ARG A 498 -6.38 6.13 12.75
C ARG A 498 -4.95 6.48 12.42
N PHE A 499 -4.40 7.61 12.86
CA PHE A 499 -3.09 8.13 12.42
C PHE A 499 -1.92 7.87 13.38
N PHE A 500 -2.19 7.69 14.67
CA PHE A 500 -1.18 7.66 15.73
C PHE A 500 -1.21 6.33 16.50
N SER A 501 -0.04 5.92 17.00
CA SER A 501 0.05 4.73 17.85
C SER A 501 -0.59 5.02 19.21
N PRO A 502 -1.43 4.12 19.76
CA PRO A 502 -2.12 4.33 21.03
C PRO A 502 -1.20 4.44 22.25
N ARG A 503 0.12 4.23 22.10
CA ARG A 503 1.11 4.30 23.18
C ARG A 503 1.25 5.71 23.80
N ASN A 504 0.78 6.76 23.13
CA ASN A 504 0.91 8.13 23.61
C ASN A 504 -0.34 8.58 24.36
N GLY A 505 -0.60 8.00 25.54
CA GLY A 505 -1.78 8.29 26.41
C GLY A 505 -2.01 9.76 26.80
N GLU A 506 -1.27 10.71 26.25
CA GLU A 506 -1.45 12.16 26.36
C GLU A 506 -2.11 12.72 25.09
N TYR A 507 -3.41 12.45 24.92
CA TYR A 507 -4.22 13.00 23.82
C TYR A 507 -4.57 14.49 23.98
N ALA A 508 -4.20 15.10 25.11
CA ALA A 508 -4.84 16.32 25.58
C ALA A 508 -4.50 17.60 24.79
N CYS A 509 -3.50 17.60 23.89
CA CYS A 509 -3.05 18.81 23.18
C CYS A 509 -2.45 18.58 21.77
N GLY A 510 -2.94 17.52 21.12
CA GLY A 510 -2.78 17.24 19.71
C GLY A 510 -1.64 16.32 19.32
N SER A 511 -1.81 15.64 18.19
CA SER A 511 -0.85 14.69 17.63
C SER A 511 -0.44 15.16 16.22
N ARG A 512 0.83 14.92 15.85
CA ARG A 512 1.44 15.44 14.63
C ARG A 512 2.12 14.35 13.82
N LEU A 513 1.65 14.16 12.60
CA LEU A 513 2.32 13.42 11.55
C LEU A 513 2.60 14.39 10.39
N PRO A 514 3.48 14.03 9.46
CA PRO A 514 3.71 14.80 8.25
C PRO A 514 2.39 14.98 7.50
N GLY A 515 2.02 16.24 7.24
CA GLY A 515 0.75 16.58 6.59
C GLY A 515 -0.51 16.33 7.42
N VAL A 516 -0.42 15.89 8.69
CA VAL A 516 -1.59 15.63 9.56
C VAL A 516 -1.43 16.21 10.94
N LEU A 517 -2.40 17.02 11.34
CA LEU A 517 -2.55 17.50 12.71
C LEU A 517 -3.91 17.07 13.24
N VAL A 518 -3.96 16.74 14.53
CA VAL A 518 -5.22 16.46 15.22
C VAL A 518 -5.28 17.30 16.48
N TYR A 519 -6.35 18.05 16.70
CA TYR A 519 -6.54 18.91 17.86
C TYR A 519 -7.97 18.84 18.39
N GLU A 520 -8.13 18.98 19.70
CA GLU A 520 -9.43 19.30 20.29
C GLU A 520 -9.64 20.81 20.31
N THR A 521 -10.89 21.27 20.25
CA THR A 521 -11.20 22.71 20.35
C THR A 521 -10.72 23.30 21.68
N SER A 522 -10.71 22.53 22.77
CA SER A 522 -10.16 22.90 24.08
C SER A 522 -8.69 23.35 23.99
N CYS A 523 -7.91 22.68 23.15
CA CYS A 523 -6.50 22.96 22.87
C CYS A 523 -6.33 24.23 22.03
N LEU A 524 -7.38 24.58 21.29
CA LEU A 524 -7.45 25.75 20.43
C LEU A 524 -8.18 26.92 21.10
N ARG A 525 -8.66 26.79 22.36
CA ARG A 525 -9.36 27.87 23.08
C ARG A 525 -8.50 29.11 23.27
N HIS A 526 -7.18 28.93 23.32
CA HIS A 526 -6.24 29.97 22.97
C HIS A 526 -5.80 29.68 21.54
N LEU A 527 -6.50 30.24 20.54
CA LEU A 527 -6.13 30.22 19.11
C LEU A 527 -4.78 30.95 18.96
N THR A 528 -3.75 30.36 19.54
CA THR A 528 -2.39 30.82 19.54
C THR A 528 -1.85 30.30 18.23
N ASP A 529 -1.78 31.19 17.26
CA ASP A 529 -0.71 31.31 16.26
C ASP A 529 0.38 30.21 16.26
N ASN A 530 0.95 29.90 17.43
CA ASN A 530 1.96 28.87 17.62
C ASN A 530 1.57 27.54 16.96
N ARG A 531 0.32 27.10 17.07
CA ARG A 531 -0.05 25.75 16.60
C ARG A 531 -0.04 25.63 15.07
N PHE A 532 -0.42 26.66 14.33
CA PHE A 532 -0.45 26.62 12.86
C PHE A 532 0.92 26.92 12.25
N VAL A 533 1.67 27.89 12.80
CA VAL A 533 3.06 28.14 12.39
C VAL A 533 3.93 26.92 12.69
N SER A 534 3.85 26.38 13.92
CA SER A 534 4.59 25.18 14.31
C SER A 534 4.20 23.96 13.47
N ALA A 535 2.95 23.87 13.00
CA ALA A 535 2.53 22.80 12.12
C ALA A 535 3.16 22.89 10.73
N TYR A 536 3.16 24.09 10.15
CA TYR A 536 3.85 24.33 8.89
C TYR A 536 5.33 23.95 8.98
N PHE A 537 6.00 24.38 10.06
CA PHE A 537 7.37 23.97 10.34
C PHE A 537 7.48 22.47 10.58
N SER A 538 6.54 21.81 11.25
CA SER A 538 6.57 20.34 11.42
C SER A 538 6.54 19.60 10.08
N VAL A 539 5.80 20.12 9.08
CA VAL A 539 5.80 19.55 7.72
C VAL A 539 7.15 19.78 7.03
N LEU A 540 7.74 20.98 7.17
CA LEU A 540 9.08 21.25 6.66
C LEU A 540 10.13 20.37 7.36
N HIS A 541 10.15 20.35 8.70
CA HIS A 541 11.06 19.56 9.56
C HIS A 541 10.98 18.07 9.27
N TYR A 542 9.82 17.52 8.95
CA TYR A 542 9.76 16.13 8.57
C TYR A 542 10.59 15.82 7.32
N ASN A 543 10.53 16.69 6.32
CA ASN A 543 11.37 16.57 5.12
C ASN A 543 12.87 16.73 5.46
N ILE A 544 13.19 17.43 6.56
CA ILE A 544 14.55 17.80 6.98
C ILE A 544 15.22 16.76 7.87
N HIS A 545 14.48 16.09 8.76
CA HIS A 545 15.05 15.09 9.68
C HIS A 545 15.79 13.95 8.96
N HIS A 546 15.63 13.86 7.66
CA HIS A 546 16.25 12.88 6.80
C HIS A 546 17.40 13.45 5.94
N ALA A 547 17.59 14.78 5.86
CA ALA A 547 18.68 15.43 5.14
C ALA A 547 20.00 15.54 5.95
N GLY A 548 20.00 15.06 7.20
CA GLY A 548 21.11 15.18 8.16
C GLY A 548 20.71 16.01 9.39
N PRO A 549 21.53 16.04 10.45
CA PRO A 549 21.22 16.76 11.67
C PRO A 549 21.41 18.27 11.46
N VAL A 550 20.38 18.96 10.96
CA VAL A 550 20.31 20.43 11.07
C VAL A 550 20.37 20.79 12.56
N PRO A 551 21.22 21.75 12.98
CA PRO A 551 21.32 22.13 14.38
C PRO A 551 19.94 22.47 14.95
N PRO A 552 19.55 21.88 16.10
CA PRO A 552 18.25 22.12 16.70
C PRO A 552 17.94 23.61 16.92
N TRP A 553 18.96 24.45 17.21
CA TRP A 553 18.75 25.89 17.39
C TRP A 553 18.24 26.57 16.13
N LEU A 554 18.69 26.15 14.94
CA LEU A 554 18.29 26.72 13.66
C LEU A 554 16.89 26.24 13.29
N ALA A 555 16.66 24.93 13.42
CA ALA A 555 15.38 24.30 13.13
C ALA A 555 14.23 24.89 13.99
N PHE A 556 14.41 24.92 15.31
CA PHE A 556 13.39 25.45 16.22
C PHE A 556 13.39 26.97 16.27
N GLY A 557 14.54 27.63 16.09
CA GLY A 557 14.66 29.08 16.02
C GLY A 557 13.88 29.69 14.86
N ALA A 558 13.86 29.04 13.70
CA ALA A 558 13.06 29.50 12.57
C ALA A 558 11.56 29.46 12.88
N SER A 559 11.08 28.39 13.52
CA SER A 559 9.69 28.30 13.97
C SER A 559 9.35 29.39 14.99
N GLU A 560 10.22 29.64 15.98
CA GLU A 560 10.02 30.67 17.00
C GLU A 560 10.06 32.09 16.43
N TYR A 561 10.96 32.36 15.49
CA TYR A 561 11.08 33.64 14.81
C TYR A 561 9.84 33.94 13.97
N VAL A 562 9.45 33.03 13.07
CA VAL A 562 8.27 33.20 12.20
C VAL A 562 7.00 33.35 13.02
N LEU A 563 6.88 32.61 14.13
CA LEU A 563 5.78 32.77 15.06
C LEU A 563 5.74 34.18 15.69
N THR A 564 6.89 34.69 16.13
CA THR A 564 7.02 36.04 16.68
C THR A 564 6.69 37.10 15.64
N ALA A 565 7.17 36.93 14.40
CA ALA A 565 6.88 37.82 13.29
C ALA A 565 5.37 37.84 12.97
N TYR A 566 4.71 36.68 12.96
CA TYR A 566 3.26 36.58 12.75
C TYR A 566 2.46 37.23 13.89
N ARG A 567 2.86 37.00 15.14
CA ARG A 567 2.27 37.66 16.32
C ARG A 567 2.39 39.17 16.26
N THR A 568 3.53 39.67 15.80
CA THR A 568 3.78 41.10 15.64
C THR A 568 2.89 41.67 14.54
N ALA A 569 2.84 41.03 13.38
CA ALA A 569 2.01 41.45 12.26
C ALA A 569 0.50 41.41 12.57
N SER A 570 0.08 40.51 13.46
CA SER A 570 -1.31 40.42 13.93
C SER A 570 -1.62 41.27 15.17
N GLY A 571 -0.64 42.04 15.69
CA GLY A 571 -0.81 42.92 16.85
C GLY A 571 -0.95 42.20 18.19
N ARG A 572 -0.52 40.94 18.29
CA ARG A 572 -0.64 40.08 19.49
C ARG A 572 0.63 40.05 20.35
N ALA A 573 1.78 40.46 19.81
CA ALA A 573 3.03 40.58 20.54
C ALA A 573 3.87 41.74 19.99
N SER A 574 4.89 42.14 20.75
CA SER A 574 5.92 43.07 20.30
C SER A 574 7.20 42.31 19.98
N HIS A 575 7.71 42.49 18.75
CA HIS A 575 9.00 41.95 18.36
C HIS A 575 10.13 42.47 19.26
N ASP A 576 10.10 43.77 19.59
CA ASP A 576 11.13 44.41 20.40
C ASP A 576 11.15 43.88 21.84
N GLU A 577 9.97 43.61 22.43
CA GLU A 577 9.89 42.99 23.76
C GLU A 577 10.44 41.55 23.76
N LYS A 578 10.16 40.78 22.68
CA LYS A 578 10.68 39.42 22.52
C LYS A 578 12.20 39.43 22.33
N LEU A 579 12.72 40.35 21.51
CA LEU A 579 14.15 40.57 21.30
C LEU A 579 14.82 40.92 22.62
N LEU A 580 14.24 41.87 23.37
CA LEU A 580 14.79 42.35 24.62
C LEU A 580 14.87 41.23 25.67
N SER A 581 13.76 40.56 25.93
CA SER A 581 13.67 39.48 26.92
C SER A 581 14.54 38.27 26.56
N SER A 582 14.66 37.94 25.28
CA SER A 582 15.48 36.81 24.84
C SER A 582 16.96 37.13 25.01
N ALA A 583 17.39 38.33 24.65
CA ALA A 583 18.80 38.69 24.76
C ALA A 583 19.25 38.93 26.22
N GLU A 584 18.36 39.38 27.11
CA GLU A 584 18.60 39.35 28.56
C GLU A 584 18.84 37.90 29.05
N ALA A 585 17.97 36.96 28.70
CA ALA A 585 18.09 35.56 29.11
C ALA A 585 19.37 34.89 28.56
N ALA A 586 19.73 35.19 27.31
CA ALA A 586 20.95 34.69 26.68
C ALA A 586 22.21 35.23 27.38
N GLN A 587 22.30 36.53 27.65
CA GLN A 587 23.46 37.15 28.30
C GLN A 587 23.64 36.68 29.76
N GLN A 588 22.54 36.47 30.49
CA GLN A 588 22.59 35.99 31.88
C GLN A 588 23.02 34.51 32.00
N SER A 589 22.89 33.72 30.93
CA SER A 589 23.17 32.29 30.97
C SER A 589 24.65 31.92 31.13
N GLY A 590 25.55 32.77 30.64
CA GLY A 590 26.99 32.46 30.51
C GLY A 590 27.33 31.36 29.49
N VAL A 591 26.35 30.88 28.72
CA VAL A 591 26.50 29.90 27.63
C VAL A 591 26.55 30.65 26.29
N SER A 592 27.29 30.12 25.31
CA SER A 592 27.31 30.61 23.93
C SER A 592 26.46 29.74 22.99
N LEU A 593 26.05 30.29 21.84
CA LEU A 593 25.33 29.50 20.82
C LEU A 593 26.17 28.32 20.32
N ARG A 594 27.49 28.50 20.17
CA ARG A 594 28.41 27.43 19.75
C ARG A 594 28.48 26.28 20.75
N GLU A 595 28.37 26.56 22.06
CA GLU A 595 28.31 25.50 23.06
C GLU A 595 27.00 24.71 22.97
N LEU A 596 25.88 25.36 22.59
CA LEU A 596 24.58 24.70 22.39
C LEU A 596 24.53 23.76 21.20
N ASP A 597 25.52 23.77 20.30
CA ASP A 597 25.65 22.77 19.23
C ASP A 597 25.99 21.37 19.78
N THR A 598 26.45 21.28 21.03
CA THR A 598 26.73 20.00 21.69
C THR A 598 25.51 19.47 22.44
N PRO A 599 25.11 18.20 22.22
CA PRO A 599 23.95 17.60 22.90
C PRO A 599 24.02 17.71 24.43
N GLU A 600 25.21 17.56 25.01
CA GLU A 600 25.40 17.61 26.46
C GLU A 600 25.11 18.99 27.06
N VAL A 601 25.44 20.07 26.34
CA VAL A 601 25.13 21.44 26.78
C VAL A 601 23.67 21.74 26.52
N TRP A 602 23.13 21.32 25.38
CA TRP A 602 21.72 21.46 25.07
C TRP A 602 20.82 20.89 26.16
N ASP A 603 21.06 19.63 26.55
CA ASP A 603 20.22 18.89 27.50
C ASP A 603 20.27 19.45 28.93
N ARG A 604 21.39 20.09 29.32
CA ARG A 604 21.55 20.67 30.66
C ARG A 604 21.16 22.15 30.74
N THR A 605 20.99 22.84 29.61
CA THR A 605 20.67 24.26 29.58
C THR A 605 19.17 24.46 29.79
N ASP A 606 18.80 25.48 30.56
CA ASP A 606 17.39 25.80 30.78
C ASP A 606 16.66 26.05 29.45
N GLY A 607 15.50 25.43 29.27
CA GLY A 607 14.76 25.49 28.00
C GLY A 607 14.33 26.92 27.61
N SER A 608 14.22 27.85 28.54
CA SER A 608 13.96 29.27 28.21
C SER A 608 15.19 29.96 27.61
N VAL A 609 16.39 29.64 28.11
CA VAL A 609 17.67 30.13 27.57
C VAL A 609 17.90 29.54 26.17
N VAL A 610 17.68 28.25 26.00
CA VAL A 610 17.77 27.59 24.69
C VAL A 610 16.83 28.26 23.67
N ARG A 611 15.57 28.51 24.03
CA ARG A 611 14.61 29.23 23.18
C ARG A 611 15.00 30.68 22.90
N ALA A 612 15.70 31.34 23.82
CA ALA A 612 16.21 32.67 23.62
C ALA A 612 17.31 32.69 22.54
N PHE A 613 18.31 31.80 22.65
CA PHE A 613 19.35 31.65 21.64
C PHE A 613 18.80 31.28 20.26
N MET A 614 17.89 30.31 20.19
CA MET A 614 17.14 29.95 18.98
C MET A 614 16.54 31.16 18.27
N PHE A 615 15.77 31.98 19.00
CA PHE A 615 15.09 33.15 18.44
C PHE A 615 16.10 34.20 17.97
N LEU A 616 17.10 34.52 18.79
CA LEU A 616 18.09 35.56 18.47
C LEU A 616 18.95 35.20 17.27
N ALA A 617 19.35 33.92 17.18
CA ALA A 617 20.14 33.40 16.07
C ALA A 617 19.41 33.63 14.74
N VAL A 618 18.13 33.27 14.68
CA VAL A 618 17.34 33.43 13.45
C VAL A 618 16.91 34.88 13.21
N ASP A 619 16.65 35.68 14.25
CA ASP A 619 16.45 37.13 14.09
C ASP A 619 17.68 37.81 13.46
N TRP A 620 18.88 37.43 13.88
CA TRP A 620 20.11 37.92 13.27
C TRP A 620 20.22 37.51 11.80
N LEU A 621 19.97 36.22 11.48
CA LEU A 621 20.01 35.71 10.10
C LEU A 621 18.99 36.42 9.21
N ALA A 622 17.78 36.66 9.72
CA ALA A 622 16.74 37.39 9.01
C ALA A 622 17.13 38.86 8.72
N ARG A 623 17.86 39.52 9.64
CA ARG A 623 18.40 40.87 9.41
C ARG A 623 19.58 40.87 8.44
N HIS A 624 20.38 39.81 8.46
CA HIS A 624 21.58 39.67 7.62
C HIS A 624 21.23 39.38 6.16
N ALA A 625 20.45 38.32 5.91
CA ALA A 625 20.17 37.80 4.58
C ALA A 625 18.74 38.12 4.09
N GLY A 626 17.90 38.70 4.95
CA GLY A 626 16.47 38.89 4.69
C GLY A 626 15.63 37.73 5.23
N GLU A 627 14.36 37.99 5.51
CA GLU A 627 13.45 37.01 6.09
C GLU A 627 13.19 35.81 5.17
N ALA A 628 13.14 36.02 3.85
CA ALA A 628 12.94 34.96 2.86
C ALA A 628 14.06 33.88 2.90
N ALA A 629 15.28 34.26 3.30
CA ALA A 629 16.42 33.35 3.40
C ALA A 629 16.16 32.18 4.37
N ILE A 630 15.29 32.37 5.38
CA ILE A 630 14.87 31.30 6.29
C ILE A 630 14.25 30.13 5.51
N PHE A 631 13.44 30.41 4.49
CA PHE A 631 12.79 29.38 3.68
C PHE A 631 13.64 28.93 2.49
N GLU A 632 14.52 29.80 1.99
CA GLU A 632 15.53 29.39 1.02
C GLU A 632 16.48 28.35 1.60
N PHE A 633 16.86 28.45 2.87
CA PHE A 633 17.61 27.41 3.58
C PHE A 633 16.91 26.06 3.48
N TYR A 634 15.62 26.00 3.80
CA TYR A 634 14.87 24.74 3.74
C TYR A 634 14.68 24.20 2.32
N ARG A 635 14.61 25.07 1.31
CA ARG A 635 14.58 24.66 -0.11
C ARG A 635 15.94 24.19 -0.61
N ALA A 636 17.02 24.73 -0.06
CA ALA A 636 18.40 24.39 -0.41
C ALA A 636 18.89 23.12 0.30
N LEU A 637 18.18 22.63 1.32
CA LEU A 637 18.52 21.35 1.94
C LEU A 637 18.43 20.23 0.89
N PRO A 638 19.42 19.33 0.87
CA PRO A 638 19.44 18.26 -0.10
C PRO A 638 18.26 17.32 0.17
N PRO A 639 17.66 16.73 -0.87
CA PRO A 639 16.82 15.56 -0.64
C PRO A 639 17.66 14.50 0.03
N ILE A 640 17.01 13.70 0.87
CA ILE A 640 17.58 12.54 1.56
C ILE A 640 18.39 11.72 0.56
N PRO A 641 19.73 11.64 0.69
CA PRO A 641 20.48 10.80 -0.22
C PRO A 641 20.09 9.33 0.04
N PRO A 642 20.07 8.47 -0.98
CA PRO A 642 19.85 7.05 -0.79
C PRO A 642 20.79 6.52 0.29
N ARG A 643 20.26 5.68 1.19
CA ARG A 643 21.00 5.18 2.36
C ARG A 643 22.42 4.71 1.98
N GLY A 644 23.47 5.25 2.57
CA GLY A 644 24.86 4.86 2.24
C GLY A 644 25.47 5.55 1.01
N VAL A 645 24.77 6.53 0.43
CA VAL A 645 25.37 7.55 -0.44
C VAL A 645 25.54 8.79 0.44
N GLU A 646 26.77 9.25 0.63
CA GLU A 646 26.98 10.57 1.23
C GLU A 646 26.53 11.62 0.23
N SER A 647 25.63 12.52 0.65
CA SER A 647 25.33 13.70 -0.15
C SER A 647 26.59 14.56 -0.21
N ALA A 648 27.01 14.95 -1.41
CA ALA A 648 28.07 15.93 -1.59
C ALA A 648 27.65 17.34 -1.13
N TRP A 649 26.35 17.53 -0.85
CA TRP A 649 25.74 18.77 -0.39
C TRP A 649 25.29 18.57 1.06
N THR A 650 25.80 19.37 2.00
CA THR A 650 25.49 19.28 3.42
C THR A 650 24.47 20.36 3.84
N TRP A 651 24.05 20.35 5.12
CA TRP A 651 23.22 21.43 5.62
C TRP A 651 24.02 22.74 5.75
N GLU A 652 25.34 22.67 5.95
CA GLU A 652 26.23 23.82 5.92
C GLU A 652 26.29 24.45 4.52
N ASP A 653 26.32 23.65 3.46
CA ASP A 653 26.22 24.16 2.08
C ASP A 653 24.87 24.83 1.82
N ALA A 654 23.78 24.24 2.32
CA ALA A 654 22.44 24.85 2.26
C ALA A 654 22.37 26.16 3.08
N PHE A 655 23.05 26.21 4.23
CA PHE A 655 23.16 27.39 5.08
C PHE A 655 23.91 28.50 4.36
N GLU A 656 25.09 28.22 3.81
CA GLU A 656 25.89 29.19 3.07
C GLU A 656 25.17 29.68 1.82
N SER A 657 24.51 28.79 1.08
CA SER A 657 23.70 29.13 -0.08
C SER A 657 22.56 30.11 0.26
N ALA A 658 21.86 29.89 1.37
CA ALA A 658 20.71 30.70 1.76
C ALA A 658 21.10 32.02 2.45
N TYR A 659 22.11 31.99 3.31
CA TYR A 659 22.47 33.14 4.14
C TYR A 659 23.69 33.92 3.63
N GLY A 660 24.42 33.39 2.64
CA GLY A 660 25.57 34.05 2.03
C GLY A 660 26.83 34.09 2.90
N ILE A 661 26.85 33.33 4.00
CA ILE A 661 27.96 33.22 4.96
C ILE A 661 28.12 31.79 5.44
N THR A 662 29.33 31.42 5.81
CA THR A 662 29.60 30.11 6.43
C THR A 662 29.05 30.06 7.85
N ILE A 663 28.84 28.85 8.38
CA ILE A 663 28.44 28.66 9.78
C ILE A 663 29.48 29.25 10.76
N GLY A 664 30.77 29.17 10.41
CA GLY A 664 31.85 29.75 11.22
C GLY A 664 31.74 31.27 11.35
N GLU A 665 31.56 31.96 10.22
CA GLU A 665 31.35 33.41 10.16
C GLU A 665 30.06 33.83 10.87
N PHE A 666 29.01 33.02 10.77
CA PHE A 666 27.77 33.24 11.52
C PHE A 666 28.02 33.27 13.03
N HIS A 667 28.70 32.27 13.61
CA HIS A 667 28.96 32.25 15.05
C HIS A 667 29.75 33.47 15.53
N GLU A 668 30.80 33.87 14.80
CA GLU A 668 31.61 35.05 15.15
C GLU A 668 30.77 36.34 15.09
N SER A 669 29.94 36.47 14.06
CA SER A 669 29.06 37.63 13.89
C SER A 669 27.92 37.66 14.90
N PHE A 670 27.39 36.49 15.26
CA PHE A 670 26.32 36.34 16.24
C PHE A 670 26.79 36.68 17.66
N ASP A 671 28.00 36.27 18.05
CA ASP A 671 28.57 36.64 19.35
C ASP A 671 28.75 38.16 19.46
N ALA A 672 29.22 38.80 18.38
CA ALA A 672 29.33 40.26 18.31
C ALA A 672 27.95 40.95 18.37
N TYR A 673 26.95 40.38 17.68
CA TYR A 673 25.57 40.85 17.74
C TYR A 673 25.03 40.80 19.15
N LEU A 674 25.15 39.66 19.83
CA LEU A 674 24.65 39.46 21.18
C LEU A 674 25.32 40.41 22.19
N ALA A 675 26.62 40.67 22.04
CA ALA A 675 27.35 41.63 22.87
C ALA A 675 26.92 43.09 22.60
N GLY A 676 26.47 43.40 21.38
CA GLY A 676 25.98 44.72 20.99
C GLY A 676 24.55 45.03 21.42
N LEU A 677 23.76 44.02 21.80
CA LEU A 677 22.43 44.22 22.37
C LEU A 677 22.58 44.76 23.80
N THR A 678 22.43 46.08 23.95
CA THR A 678 22.45 46.75 25.25
C THR A 678 21.05 46.86 25.83
N PHE A 679 20.85 46.34 27.04
CA PHE A 679 19.60 46.46 27.80
C PHE A 679 19.65 47.74 28.66
N PRO A 680 18.58 48.55 28.69
CA PRO A 680 18.52 49.77 29.48
C PRO A 680 18.50 49.53 30.99
#